data_AF-A0A7X8JF51-F1
#
_entry.id   AF-A0A7X8JF51-F1
#
_cell.length_a   1.000
_cell.length_b   1.000
_cell.length_c   1.000
_cell.angle_alpha   90.00
_cell.angle_beta   90.00
_cell.angle_gamma   90.00
#
_symmetry.space_group_name_H-M   'P 1'
#
loop_
_entity.id
_entity.type
_entity.pdbx_description
1 polymer ?
#
loop_
_entity_poly.entity_id
_entity_poly.type
_entity_poly.pdbx_seq_one_letter_code
_entity_poly.pdbx_strand_id
1 'polypeptide(L)'
;MSRGRRRNSSDRKYLYIKDPEKIHSDKSNTDTNKMVRRNFVKVFLFLFVIMVFFLIYSRIANGASDMGLNAYTLSPDTDTKVRLEWSSVPGARVYRLYRDEGVGEAEIASIDVDTVLDPLSYNDTNLKPDTQYVYTIRSYSNAAGTQLLEGGTDEAYVRTTAMIRPYGLRAVYDINSRKAYLTWNHSTLAGSSIICRYESGQPMTERDVPQTSSAEESVYGPHPVDFAVKTKAAFAGYGVSEASDKVKVVPITAPSIKAEYINQSTVKISWDNSRYINLFQLESSRWDEAASSWGSWTITSSSLSGAGSTSTVTIGGKYRYRLSAKSGSGYTGVSNITEYVSNLAAPSDLTANIVTNGRIDLSWTNGAGNDGSLQVWRKAGGSKDSGTYSLLDTLSNRENSYIDLFSLVPGTTYHYKVNAVDASGNYSDSAYTAITAAVSAAPSSLRANVISADGISLIWNDNSNNEGGFKIERFDESSMAFSEIATVGTNTATYTDTGVVSGETYIYRVRSYNIMGNSPYSNEIIVNAWDPAAPTTLTVTPVSSTRLDLAWNYSGTENYNTIIERKTGAEGKWEFLYTTAAGVLKYSDTGLSPNTRNFYRVRKALGTGSAGIPYPNNEIGIGAYTYLGNIHLSGDAYSNNTIRLSWSGNNERADIIIERKMANGSFSALTTVGPDTNYWTDTTGLVPGASYTYRAKARTVTNESLYSAELTVRNYYLEAPSNLTISVDADQNVNLSWQDNSADETGFEIWRYTYGKSTYSQYAIVGQNATSFKDVNVEKGAQYMYLVRAYVTSDGLYSSFTNSVSMGVGLISPPVNLNYKYISDTQVLLEWTDTSDNEDGFKIERRIGTDGVWTTLYWVSKNQKSYNVTGLNPYTNYYFRVRAYNNSLNADSVSEDILVSFASPRKPTNVTAVSISSTQVKLSWKDNSDNEEKFRILRSTRSGGTFAAIAEVGKNIVTYLDNTVRADTNYFYKVEAVNSIGRSESSSEAGVRTNIKVRFTDTKGVPWAEEAIENMAGMGILKGVTDTLFKPGNVITRAEFTAVVVRAFNLETAPVGSLADVKSDKWYYSEVMIAENLGVISADANNRFYPESPITREDISLMIFKALEASGRKYSLHDNSVLEKFIDKDQISPHAVSSMAALVGEGIIEGLQGNAVGPKYAATRAQAAVFVYRALTKTEPGDE
;
A
#
# COMPACT_ATOMS: atom_id res chain seq x y z
N MET A 1 -2.41 -19.00 -0.31
CA MET A 1 -1.88 -17.87 -1.10
C MET A 1 -2.71 -17.72 -2.37
N SER A 2 -3.41 -16.61 -2.53
CA SER A 2 -3.95 -16.17 -3.83
C SER A 2 -3.27 -14.87 -4.25
N ARG A 3 -3.27 -14.59 -5.55
CA ARG A 3 -2.84 -13.30 -6.12
C ARG A 3 -3.83 -12.20 -5.72
N GLY A 4 -3.36 -10.98 -5.49
CA GLY A 4 -4.21 -9.85 -5.12
C GLY A 4 -3.54 -8.48 -5.20
N ARG A 5 -3.28 -7.97 -6.42
CA ARG A 5 -3.23 -6.52 -6.68
C ARG A 5 -4.61 -5.92 -6.31
N ARG A 6 -4.81 -4.67 -5.90
CA ARG A 6 -3.97 -3.44 -5.87
C ARG A 6 -4.62 -2.46 -4.87
N ARG A 7 -3.86 -1.54 -4.26
CA ARG A 7 -4.41 -0.30 -3.69
C ARG A 7 -3.57 0.90 -4.12
N ASN A 8 -4.29 1.91 -4.61
CA ASN A 8 -4.20 3.36 -4.38
C ASN A 8 -2.83 4.01 -4.08
N SER A 9 -2.55 5.08 -4.83
CA SER A 9 -2.27 6.39 -4.24
C SER A 9 -2.94 7.50 -5.07
N SER A 10 -3.47 8.50 -4.37
CA SER A 10 -4.10 9.71 -4.91
C SER A 10 -3.05 10.76 -5.31
N ASP A 11 -3.37 11.65 -6.26
CA ASP A 11 -3.45 13.08 -5.91
C ASP A 11 -4.12 14.02 -6.97
N ARG A 12 -4.55 15.19 -6.49
CA ARG A 12 -4.90 16.47 -7.20
C ARG A 12 -6.24 16.66 -7.96
N LYS A 13 -7.10 17.42 -7.28
CA LYS A 13 -8.09 18.44 -7.71
C LYS A 13 -7.44 19.59 -8.54
N TYR A 14 -8.10 20.49 -9.30
CA TYR A 14 -9.50 20.75 -9.73
C TYR A 14 -9.51 21.76 -10.94
N LEU A 15 -10.69 22.03 -11.52
CA LEU A 15 -11.08 23.11 -12.48
C LEU A 15 -10.66 22.99 -13.97
N TYR A 16 -11.46 23.40 -14.97
CA TYR A 16 -12.94 23.47 -15.17
C TYR A 16 -13.23 23.86 -16.66
N ILE A 17 -14.12 23.14 -17.39
CA ILE A 17 -15.10 23.62 -18.43
C ILE A 17 -14.56 24.46 -19.65
N LYS A 18 -14.88 24.25 -20.95
CA LYS A 18 -16.14 23.83 -21.65
C LYS A 18 -15.90 23.34 -23.11
N ASP A 19 -16.77 22.43 -23.62
CA ASP A 19 -17.36 22.23 -24.98
C ASP A 19 -16.61 22.63 -26.29
N PRO A 20 -16.76 21.91 -27.44
CA PRO A 20 -18.09 21.59 -28.01
C PRO A 20 -18.30 20.29 -28.83
N GLU A 21 -19.51 20.21 -29.38
CA GLU A 21 -20.21 19.09 -30.03
C GLU A 21 -19.76 18.64 -31.45
N LYS A 22 -20.25 17.43 -31.78
CA LYS A 22 -20.80 16.94 -33.08
C LYS A 22 -19.89 16.62 -34.27
N ILE A 23 -20.07 15.38 -34.73
CA ILE A 23 -19.59 14.82 -36.00
C ILE A 23 -20.80 14.33 -36.81
N HIS A 24 -20.99 14.87 -38.01
CA HIS A 24 -21.21 14.10 -39.26
C HIS A 24 -21.66 15.02 -40.40
N SER A 25 -20.93 14.97 -41.51
CA SER A 25 -21.48 15.24 -42.84
C SER A 25 -20.62 14.56 -43.88
N ASP A 26 -21.22 13.75 -44.75
CA ASP A 26 -20.54 13.20 -45.93
C ASP A 26 -21.15 13.86 -47.18
N LYS A 27 -20.31 14.17 -48.17
CA LYS A 27 -20.70 14.94 -49.37
C LYS A 27 -20.32 14.16 -50.63
N SER A 28 -21.30 13.82 -51.45
CA SER A 28 -21.07 13.55 -52.88
C SER A 28 -21.08 14.86 -53.67
N ASN A 29 -20.30 14.92 -54.75
CA ASN A 29 -20.03 16.13 -55.52
C ASN A 29 -20.34 15.93 -57.02
N THR A 30 -20.72 17.00 -57.70
CA THR A 30 -20.97 17.08 -59.16
C THR A 30 -19.63 17.28 -59.92
N ASP A 31 -19.50 17.46 -61.25
CA ASP A 31 -20.41 17.68 -62.38
C ASP A 31 -19.65 17.44 -63.71
N THR A 32 -20.31 17.32 -64.88
CA THR A 32 -19.65 17.56 -66.19
C THR A 32 -20.57 18.08 -67.33
N ASN A 33 -20.08 19.13 -68.03
CA ASN A 33 -20.35 19.58 -69.42
C ASN A 33 -21.45 20.62 -69.82
N LYS A 34 -20.96 21.74 -70.42
CA LYS A 34 -21.41 22.49 -71.65
C LYS A 34 -22.42 23.70 -71.64
N MET A 35 -21.83 24.89 -71.87
CA MET A 35 -22.06 25.90 -72.95
C MET A 35 -23.35 26.75 -73.21
N VAL A 36 -23.20 28.08 -73.02
CA VAL A 36 -23.38 29.24 -73.96
C VAL A 36 -24.71 29.50 -74.75
N ARG A 37 -25.37 30.66 -74.49
CA ARG A 37 -26.09 31.65 -75.39
C ARG A 37 -26.92 32.66 -74.52
N ARG A 38 -27.51 33.81 -74.93
CA ARG A 38 -27.73 34.59 -76.19
C ARG A 38 -27.95 36.11 -75.86
N ASN A 39 -27.82 37.04 -76.83
CA ASN A 39 -28.22 38.47 -76.77
C ASN A 39 -28.60 38.94 -78.21
N PHE A 40 -29.79 39.51 -78.54
CA PHE A 40 -30.11 39.83 -79.99
C PHE A 40 -31.29 40.79 -80.41
N VAL A 41 -31.81 41.77 -79.64
CA VAL A 41 -33.15 42.41 -79.99
C VAL A 41 -33.20 43.93 -80.32
N LYS A 42 -32.09 44.70 -80.32
CA LYS A 42 -32.14 46.19 -80.28
C LYS A 42 -32.25 47.03 -81.59
N VAL A 43 -32.67 46.51 -82.74
CA VAL A 43 -32.41 47.19 -84.07
C VAL A 43 -33.63 47.77 -84.84
N PHE A 44 -34.90 47.49 -84.49
CA PHE A 44 -36.00 47.60 -85.48
C PHE A 44 -36.82 48.93 -85.61
N LEU A 45 -36.58 49.99 -84.82
CA LEU A 45 -37.64 51.01 -84.56
C LEU A 45 -37.55 52.41 -85.25
N PHE A 46 -36.71 52.66 -86.25
CA PHE A 46 -36.32 54.04 -86.64
C PHE A 46 -36.97 54.67 -87.92
N LEU A 47 -37.82 53.98 -88.69
CA LEU A 47 -38.03 54.32 -90.13
C LEU A 47 -39.39 54.89 -90.61
N PHE A 48 -40.41 55.12 -89.77
CA PHE A 48 -41.81 55.23 -90.26
C PHE A 48 -42.37 56.64 -90.61
N VAL A 49 -41.73 57.77 -90.24
CA VAL A 49 -42.46 59.05 -90.01
C VAL A 49 -42.52 60.06 -91.19
N ILE A 50 -41.83 59.83 -92.32
CA ILE A 50 -41.51 60.93 -93.28
C ILE A 50 -42.54 61.18 -94.43
N MET A 51 -43.61 60.39 -94.58
CA MET A 51 -44.23 60.20 -95.92
C MET A 51 -45.48 61.04 -96.35
N VAL A 52 -46.05 61.99 -95.59
CA VAL A 52 -47.40 62.55 -95.95
C VAL A 52 -47.64 64.05 -95.65
N PHE A 53 -46.97 64.99 -96.32
CA PHE A 53 -47.16 66.45 -96.06
C PHE A 53 -47.16 67.40 -97.28
N PHE A 54 -47.62 67.00 -98.49
CA PHE A 54 -47.28 67.78 -99.72
C PHE A 54 -48.32 68.01 -100.85
N LEU A 55 -49.60 67.67 -100.71
CA LEU A 55 -50.60 67.79 -101.81
C LEU A 55 -51.97 68.21 -101.22
N ILE A 56 -52.74 69.20 -101.70
CA ILE A 56 -52.87 69.93 -102.99
C ILE A 56 -53.56 71.31 -102.76
N TYR A 57 -53.35 72.34 -103.61
CA TYR A 57 -54.43 73.13 -104.26
C TYR A 57 -53.94 74.18 -105.29
N SER A 58 -54.68 74.38 -106.40
CA SER A 58 -54.45 75.49 -107.35
C SER A 58 -55.55 75.78 -108.41
N ARG A 59 -55.84 77.08 -108.64
CA ARG A 59 -56.24 77.77 -109.91
C ARG A 59 -57.68 77.77 -110.49
N ILE A 60 -57.95 78.87 -111.23
CA ILE A 60 -59.16 79.32 -111.97
C ILE A 60 -58.69 80.09 -113.25
N ALA A 61 -59.51 80.26 -114.31
CA ALA A 61 -59.35 81.28 -115.36
C ALA A 61 -60.69 81.64 -116.08
N ASN A 62 -60.75 82.80 -116.76
CA ASN A 62 -61.98 83.57 -117.05
C ASN A 62 -62.80 83.21 -118.32
N GLY A 63 -64.11 83.41 -118.19
CA GLY A 63 -65.11 83.64 -119.25
C GLY A 63 -66.45 84.02 -118.59
N ALA A 64 -67.46 84.42 -119.36
CA ALA A 64 -68.83 84.28 -118.86
C ALA A 64 -69.12 82.78 -118.78
N SER A 65 -69.37 82.28 -117.58
CA SER A 65 -69.48 80.85 -117.28
C SER A 65 -70.65 80.63 -116.34
N ASP A 66 -71.56 79.74 -116.72
CA ASP A 66 -72.68 79.32 -115.90
C ASP A 66 -72.22 78.76 -114.54
N MET A 67 -73.13 78.81 -113.57
CA MET A 67 -72.92 78.20 -112.26
C MET A 67 -72.68 76.69 -112.38
N GLY A 68 -71.94 76.09 -111.44
CA GLY A 68 -71.66 74.64 -111.41
C GLY A 68 -71.68 74.08 -109.98
N LEU A 69 -72.27 72.90 -109.75
CA LEU A 69 -72.47 72.24 -108.44
C LEU A 69 -71.99 70.76 -108.44
N ASN A 70 -71.44 70.26 -107.32
CA ASN A 70 -70.97 68.87 -107.15
C ASN A 70 -71.42 68.22 -105.82
N ALA A 71 -71.49 66.87 -105.74
CA ALA A 71 -71.90 66.12 -104.52
C ALA A 71 -71.20 64.74 -104.32
N TYR A 72 -70.83 64.34 -103.07
CA TYR A 72 -70.19 63.04 -102.74
C TYR A 72 -70.27 62.60 -101.24
N THR A 73 -69.94 61.34 -100.87
CA THR A 73 -70.09 60.72 -99.52
C THR A 73 -68.81 60.64 -98.64
N LEU A 74 -68.92 60.28 -97.34
CA LEU A 74 -67.83 60.32 -96.33
C LEU A 74 -67.65 59.05 -95.47
N SER A 75 -66.42 58.68 -95.06
CA SER A 75 -66.05 57.42 -94.34
C SER A 75 -65.57 57.67 -92.88
N PRO A 76 -65.76 56.74 -91.90
CA PRO A 76 -66.31 55.38 -91.98
C PRO A 76 -67.84 55.30 -92.02
N ASP A 77 -68.53 56.43 -91.78
CA ASP A 77 -69.99 56.53 -91.79
C ASP A 77 -70.56 56.64 -93.23
N THR A 78 -70.07 55.80 -94.15
CA THR A 78 -70.42 55.87 -95.60
C THR A 78 -71.88 55.60 -95.90
N ASP A 79 -72.62 55.11 -94.91
CA ASP A 79 -74.05 54.87 -94.94
C ASP A 79 -74.91 56.12 -94.58
N THR A 80 -74.32 57.26 -94.13
CA THR A 80 -75.14 58.36 -93.55
C THR A 80 -74.76 59.84 -93.84
N LYS A 81 -73.75 60.18 -94.69
CA LYS A 81 -73.28 61.59 -94.88
C LYS A 81 -72.86 61.97 -96.33
N VAL A 82 -73.07 63.23 -96.74
CA VAL A 82 -72.75 63.83 -98.06
C VAL A 82 -72.16 65.26 -97.93
N ARG A 83 -71.44 65.73 -98.96
CA ARG A 83 -70.90 67.11 -99.11
C ARG A 83 -71.25 67.71 -100.48
N LEU A 84 -71.44 69.04 -100.55
CA LEU A 84 -71.81 69.87 -101.71
C LEU A 84 -70.85 71.06 -101.91
N GLU A 85 -70.48 71.40 -103.16
CA GLU A 85 -69.52 72.48 -103.50
C GLU A 85 -69.86 73.15 -104.88
N TRP A 86 -69.70 74.48 -105.03
CA TRP A 86 -70.11 75.21 -106.26
C TRP A 86 -69.28 76.44 -106.70
N SER A 87 -69.52 76.92 -107.92
CA SER A 87 -68.86 78.07 -108.58
C SER A 87 -69.44 79.45 -108.19
N SER A 88 -68.59 80.49 -108.23
CA SER A 88 -68.98 81.88 -107.96
C SER A 88 -69.58 82.62 -109.17
N VAL A 89 -70.72 83.30 -108.98
CA VAL A 89 -71.45 84.05 -110.02
C VAL A 89 -71.26 85.57 -109.84
N PRO A 90 -70.80 86.32 -110.87
CA PRO A 90 -70.59 87.77 -110.75
C PRO A 90 -71.86 88.54 -110.38
N GLY A 91 -71.75 89.41 -109.37
CA GLY A 91 -72.87 90.20 -108.85
C GLY A 91 -73.76 89.48 -107.83
N ALA A 92 -73.48 88.20 -107.50
CA ALA A 92 -74.24 87.47 -106.50
C ALA A 92 -74.00 88.01 -105.08
N ARG A 93 -75.10 88.24 -104.36
CA ARG A 93 -75.15 88.57 -102.92
C ARG A 93 -75.59 87.38 -102.07
N VAL A 94 -76.41 86.48 -102.62
CA VAL A 94 -76.95 85.30 -101.90
C VAL A 94 -76.99 84.10 -102.83
N TYR A 95 -76.57 82.93 -102.32
CA TYR A 95 -76.87 81.61 -102.89
C TYR A 95 -77.94 80.91 -102.06
N ARG A 96 -78.84 80.15 -102.70
CA ARG A 96 -79.82 79.28 -102.01
C ARG A 96 -79.74 77.86 -102.55
N LEU A 97 -79.60 76.90 -101.64
CA LEU A 97 -79.56 75.47 -101.96
C LEU A 97 -80.88 74.81 -101.62
N TYR A 98 -81.27 73.88 -102.48
CA TYR A 98 -82.46 73.05 -102.36
C TYR A 98 -82.06 71.58 -102.44
N ARG A 99 -82.81 70.72 -101.76
CA ARG A 99 -82.74 69.25 -101.88
C ARG A 99 -84.11 68.73 -102.29
N ASP A 100 -84.15 67.81 -103.25
CA ASP A 100 -85.34 66.99 -103.50
C ASP A 100 -85.14 65.57 -102.94
N GLU A 101 -86.14 65.10 -102.21
CA GLU A 101 -86.24 63.74 -101.65
C GLU A 101 -87.28 62.89 -102.39
N GLY A 102 -87.69 63.31 -103.59
CA GLY A 102 -88.76 62.69 -104.38
C GLY A 102 -90.17 63.18 -104.00
N VAL A 103 -90.26 64.31 -103.29
CA VAL A 103 -91.52 64.94 -102.84
C VAL A 103 -91.59 66.45 -103.14
N GLY A 104 -90.56 67.00 -103.79
CA GLY A 104 -90.42 68.41 -104.16
C GLY A 104 -89.20 69.07 -103.52
N GLU A 105 -88.67 70.10 -104.18
CA GLU A 105 -87.54 70.89 -103.67
C GLU A 105 -87.86 71.57 -102.32
N ALA A 106 -87.02 71.32 -101.32
CA ALA A 106 -87.00 72.04 -100.05
C ALA A 106 -85.70 72.84 -99.91
N GLU A 107 -85.77 74.12 -99.51
CA GLU A 107 -84.58 74.95 -99.27
C GLU A 107 -83.84 74.45 -98.02
N ILE A 108 -82.58 74.01 -98.20
CA ILE A 108 -81.72 73.47 -97.13
C ILE A 108 -80.71 74.50 -96.61
N ALA A 109 -80.41 75.55 -97.39
CA ALA A 109 -79.53 76.64 -96.97
C ALA A 109 -79.76 77.92 -97.78
N SER A 110 -79.65 79.08 -97.13
CA SER A 110 -79.46 80.39 -97.76
C SER A 110 -78.15 80.98 -97.25
N ILE A 111 -77.24 81.30 -98.16
CA ILE A 111 -75.85 81.65 -97.89
C ILE A 111 -75.60 83.05 -98.45
N ASP A 112 -75.44 84.02 -97.55
CA ASP A 112 -75.09 85.40 -97.90
C ASP A 112 -73.57 85.52 -98.11
N VAL A 113 -73.19 85.99 -99.30
CA VAL A 113 -71.82 86.01 -99.82
C VAL A 113 -70.93 87.00 -99.04
N ASP A 114 -71.51 88.04 -98.43
CA ASP A 114 -70.76 89.05 -97.68
C ASP A 114 -70.51 88.63 -96.21
N THR A 115 -71.19 87.59 -95.70
CA THR A 115 -71.14 87.21 -94.28
C THR A 115 -70.61 85.80 -94.00
N VAL A 116 -70.65 84.88 -94.98
CA VAL A 116 -70.20 83.50 -94.81
C VAL A 116 -68.74 83.33 -95.27
N LEU A 117 -67.94 82.67 -94.44
CA LEU A 117 -66.48 82.59 -94.57
C LEU A 117 -66.02 81.69 -95.75
N ASP A 118 -66.80 80.67 -96.08
CA ASP A 118 -66.74 79.90 -97.32
C ASP A 118 -68.14 79.84 -97.94
N PRO A 119 -68.51 80.80 -98.80
CA PRO A 119 -69.87 80.88 -99.35
C PRO A 119 -70.10 79.92 -100.53
N LEU A 120 -69.23 78.92 -100.72
CA LEU A 120 -69.20 78.02 -101.88
C LEU A 120 -69.25 76.51 -101.52
N SER A 121 -69.46 76.13 -100.25
CA SER A 121 -69.64 74.71 -99.85
C SER A 121 -70.67 74.47 -98.73
N TYR A 122 -71.17 73.23 -98.63
CA TYR A 122 -72.14 72.79 -97.61
C TYR A 122 -72.01 71.27 -97.31
N ASN A 123 -72.30 70.82 -96.08
CA ASN A 123 -72.31 69.40 -95.69
C ASN A 123 -73.71 68.95 -95.26
N ASP A 124 -74.16 67.80 -95.76
CA ASP A 124 -75.45 67.19 -95.42
C ASP A 124 -75.26 65.89 -94.62
N THR A 125 -76.08 65.69 -93.58
CA THR A 125 -75.87 64.66 -92.56
C THR A 125 -77.16 64.04 -92.06
N ASN A 126 -77.08 62.86 -91.44
CA ASN A 126 -78.23 62.03 -91.04
C ASN A 126 -79.01 61.49 -92.25
N LEU A 127 -78.29 61.19 -93.33
CA LEU A 127 -78.84 60.61 -94.53
C LEU A 127 -79.12 59.12 -94.31
N LYS A 128 -80.05 58.58 -95.10
CA LYS A 128 -80.44 57.17 -95.03
C LYS A 128 -79.39 56.30 -95.75
N PRO A 129 -79.09 55.09 -95.26
CA PRO A 129 -78.33 54.09 -96.01
C PRO A 129 -78.94 53.80 -97.39
N ASP A 130 -78.08 53.48 -98.37
CA ASP A 130 -78.41 53.11 -99.75
C ASP A 130 -79.44 54.01 -100.49
N THR A 131 -79.45 55.31 -100.20
CA THR A 131 -80.45 56.28 -100.69
C THR A 131 -79.83 57.33 -101.61
N GLN A 132 -80.51 57.68 -102.71
CA GLN A 132 -80.07 58.68 -103.69
C GLN A 132 -80.78 60.03 -103.47
N TYR A 133 -80.04 61.14 -103.61
CA TYR A 133 -80.50 62.51 -103.41
C TYR A 133 -80.18 63.41 -104.60
N VAL A 134 -81.00 64.46 -104.80
CA VAL A 134 -80.82 65.52 -105.82
C VAL A 134 -80.71 66.87 -105.12
N TYR A 135 -79.82 67.74 -105.59
CA TYR A 135 -79.61 69.09 -105.06
C TYR A 135 -79.61 70.13 -106.17
N THR A 136 -80.20 71.30 -105.90
CA THR A 136 -80.28 72.45 -106.81
C THR A 136 -79.71 73.68 -106.11
N ILE A 137 -79.05 74.58 -106.84
CA ILE A 137 -78.57 75.85 -106.29
C ILE A 137 -78.98 77.05 -107.16
N ARG A 138 -79.27 78.20 -106.54
CA ARG A 138 -79.74 79.43 -107.19
C ARG A 138 -79.00 80.66 -106.66
N SER A 139 -78.64 81.62 -107.50
CA SER A 139 -77.92 82.85 -107.12
C SER A 139 -78.69 84.14 -107.41
N TYR A 140 -78.57 85.12 -106.52
CA TYR A 140 -79.39 86.35 -106.51
C TYR A 140 -78.53 87.60 -106.35
N SER A 141 -78.88 88.68 -107.06
CA SER A 141 -78.11 89.93 -107.11
C SER A 141 -78.32 90.86 -105.91
N ASN A 142 -79.40 90.65 -105.16
CA ASN A 142 -79.76 91.46 -103.99
C ASN A 142 -79.86 90.59 -102.72
N ALA A 143 -79.55 91.17 -101.56
CA ALA A 143 -79.60 90.46 -100.28
C ALA A 143 -81.01 89.94 -99.91
N ALA A 144 -82.06 90.53 -100.51
CA ALA A 144 -83.43 90.06 -100.36
C ALA A 144 -83.71 88.72 -101.08
N GLY A 145 -82.83 88.27 -102.00
CA GLY A 145 -83.04 87.04 -102.76
C GLY A 145 -84.22 87.10 -103.73
N THR A 146 -84.58 88.29 -104.23
CA THR A 146 -85.75 88.49 -105.09
C THR A 146 -85.42 88.69 -106.56
N GLN A 147 -84.16 89.01 -106.88
CA GLN A 147 -83.70 89.23 -108.24
C GLN A 147 -82.64 88.18 -108.59
N LEU A 148 -83.09 87.10 -109.26
CA LEU A 148 -82.22 86.01 -109.71
C LEU A 148 -81.23 86.53 -110.77
N LEU A 149 -80.00 86.02 -110.74
CA LEU A 149 -78.99 86.32 -111.77
C LEU A 149 -79.15 85.40 -112.98
N GLU A 150 -78.95 85.97 -114.17
CA GLU A 150 -78.92 85.21 -115.42
C GLU A 150 -77.70 84.28 -115.43
N GLY A 151 -77.87 83.00 -115.77
CA GLY A 151 -76.85 81.94 -115.61
C GLY A 151 -76.64 81.43 -114.17
N GLY A 152 -77.46 81.88 -113.21
CA GLY A 152 -77.29 81.63 -111.78
C GLY A 152 -78.02 80.41 -111.21
N THR A 153 -78.06 79.25 -111.88
CA THR A 153 -78.71 78.03 -111.36
C THR A 153 -78.07 76.73 -111.89
N ASP A 154 -77.91 75.70 -111.05
CA ASP A 154 -77.38 74.36 -111.44
C ASP A 154 -77.82 73.21 -110.47
N GLU A 155 -77.63 71.93 -110.85
CA GLU A 155 -78.09 70.71 -110.14
C GLU A 155 -77.05 69.57 -110.02
N ALA A 156 -77.12 68.74 -108.96
CA ALA A 156 -76.21 67.59 -108.71
C ALA A 156 -76.86 66.37 -107.98
N TYR A 157 -76.24 65.18 -108.08
CA TYR A 157 -76.81 63.87 -107.67
C TYR A 157 -75.81 62.97 -106.90
N VAL A 158 -76.23 62.19 -105.88
CA VAL A 158 -75.36 61.29 -105.06
C VAL A 158 -76.12 60.17 -104.30
N ARG A 159 -75.47 59.03 -103.94
CA ARG A 159 -76.03 57.90 -103.15
C ARG A 159 -75.09 57.38 -102.02
N THR A 160 -75.65 56.95 -100.89
CA THR A 160 -74.99 56.36 -99.68
C THR A 160 -74.80 54.83 -99.71
N THR A 161 -74.11 54.21 -98.72
CA THR A 161 -73.85 52.74 -98.63
C THR A 161 -74.72 52.00 -97.59
N ALA A 162 -74.47 50.70 -97.33
CA ALA A 162 -75.24 49.81 -96.43
C ALA A 162 -74.56 49.49 -95.06
N MET A 163 -75.31 48.87 -94.13
CA MET A 163 -74.99 48.72 -92.68
C MET A 163 -73.94 47.64 -92.30
N ILE A 164 -73.18 47.88 -91.22
CA ILE A 164 -72.00 47.10 -90.76
C ILE A 164 -72.31 45.96 -89.74
N ARG A 165 -71.56 44.84 -89.80
CA ARG A 165 -71.70 43.62 -88.95
C ARG A 165 -70.75 43.52 -87.71
N PRO A 166 -71.07 42.71 -86.67
CA PRO A 166 -70.23 42.49 -85.48
C PRO A 166 -68.94 41.68 -85.73
N TYR A 167 -67.96 41.80 -84.83
CA TYR A 167 -66.66 41.10 -84.91
C TYR A 167 -66.00 40.85 -83.54
N GLY A 168 -65.02 39.92 -83.50
CA GLY A 168 -64.14 39.69 -82.34
C GLY A 168 -64.63 38.68 -81.29
N LEU A 169 -65.62 37.83 -81.62
CA LEU A 169 -66.32 36.96 -80.69
C LEU A 169 -65.43 35.92 -79.96
N ARG A 170 -65.60 35.77 -78.64
CA ARG A 170 -64.94 34.74 -77.80
C ARG A 170 -65.93 34.03 -76.87
N ALA A 171 -65.54 32.87 -76.32
CA ALA A 171 -66.34 32.08 -75.38
C ALA A 171 -65.48 31.40 -74.28
N VAL A 172 -66.02 31.25 -73.06
CA VAL A 172 -65.47 30.42 -71.96
C VAL A 172 -66.61 29.63 -71.31
N TYR A 173 -66.43 28.32 -71.05
CA TYR A 173 -67.47 27.45 -70.47
C TYR A 173 -67.20 27.09 -69.00
N ASP A 174 -68.18 27.33 -68.13
CA ASP A 174 -68.16 26.88 -66.74
C ASP A 174 -68.84 25.51 -66.60
N ILE A 175 -68.07 24.53 -66.13
CA ILE A 175 -68.45 23.11 -66.10
C ILE A 175 -69.50 22.83 -65.03
N ASN A 176 -69.47 23.53 -63.89
CA ASN A 176 -70.36 23.27 -62.76
C ASN A 176 -71.73 23.91 -62.98
N SER A 177 -71.77 25.15 -63.50
CA SER A 177 -72.99 25.92 -63.77
C SER A 177 -73.56 25.69 -65.18
N ARG A 178 -72.79 25.07 -66.08
CA ARG A 178 -73.15 24.75 -67.48
C ARG A 178 -73.46 25.97 -68.34
N LYS A 179 -72.75 27.08 -68.09
CA LYS A 179 -72.91 28.34 -68.83
C LYS A 179 -71.69 28.66 -69.68
N ALA A 180 -71.93 29.20 -70.87
CA ALA A 180 -70.92 29.81 -71.73
C ALA A 180 -70.99 31.34 -71.60
N TYR A 181 -69.84 31.98 -71.44
CA TYR A 181 -69.69 33.42 -71.33
C TYR A 181 -69.08 33.97 -72.62
N LEU A 182 -69.83 34.81 -73.34
CA LEU A 182 -69.55 35.33 -74.69
C LEU A 182 -69.17 36.83 -74.67
N THR A 183 -68.26 37.27 -75.55
CA THR A 183 -67.84 38.70 -75.68
C THR A 183 -67.51 39.12 -77.12
N TRP A 184 -67.90 40.33 -77.60
CA TRP A 184 -67.76 40.83 -79.00
C TRP A 184 -67.84 42.38 -79.16
N ASN A 185 -67.66 42.93 -80.38
CA ASN A 185 -67.80 44.37 -80.74
C ASN A 185 -68.89 44.65 -81.82
N HIS A 186 -69.47 45.87 -81.90
CA HIS A 186 -70.60 46.23 -82.79
C HIS A 186 -70.59 47.69 -83.35
N SER A 187 -71.59 48.07 -84.17
CA SER A 187 -71.78 49.39 -84.82
C SER A 187 -72.53 50.42 -83.95
N THR A 188 -72.40 51.72 -84.26
CA THR A 188 -73.04 52.85 -83.54
C THR A 188 -74.55 52.96 -83.76
N LEU A 189 -75.09 52.46 -84.89
CA LEU A 189 -76.54 52.41 -85.17
C LEU A 189 -77.23 51.16 -84.56
N ALA A 190 -76.51 50.36 -83.77
CA ALA A 190 -77.02 49.15 -83.12
C ALA A 190 -78.02 49.48 -82.00
N GLY A 191 -79.31 49.17 -82.21
CA GLY A 191 -80.30 49.18 -81.13
C GLY A 191 -80.21 47.95 -80.24
N SER A 192 -79.81 46.82 -80.82
CA SER A 192 -79.60 45.55 -80.13
C SER A 192 -78.57 44.68 -80.86
N SER A 193 -78.12 43.61 -80.20
CA SER A 193 -77.30 42.56 -80.81
C SER A 193 -78.05 41.24 -80.73
N ILE A 194 -78.07 40.45 -81.81
CA ILE A 194 -78.76 39.16 -81.84
C ILE A 194 -77.71 38.06 -81.70
N ILE A 195 -77.80 37.25 -80.65
CA ILE A 195 -76.98 36.04 -80.49
C ILE A 195 -77.65 34.91 -81.28
N CYS A 196 -76.95 34.42 -82.29
CA CYS A 196 -77.35 33.28 -83.11
C CYS A 196 -76.72 32.01 -82.54
N ARG A 197 -77.54 31.12 -81.96
CA ARG A 197 -77.12 29.78 -81.49
C ARG A 197 -77.28 28.78 -82.62
N TYR A 198 -76.25 27.96 -82.85
CA TYR A 198 -76.26 26.86 -83.81
C TYR A 198 -75.90 25.55 -83.12
N GLU A 199 -76.61 24.48 -83.46
CA GLU A 199 -76.31 23.12 -82.99
C GLU A 199 -76.13 22.21 -84.21
N SER A 200 -75.06 21.42 -84.23
CA SER A 200 -74.68 20.59 -85.39
C SER A 200 -74.64 21.38 -86.72
N GLY A 201 -74.28 22.67 -86.65
CA GLY A 201 -74.21 23.60 -87.78
C GLY A 201 -75.51 24.30 -88.16
N GLN A 202 -76.68 23.79 -87.74
CA GLN A 202 -77.99 24.36 -88.05
C GLN A 202 -78.34 25.51 -87.10
N PRO A 203 -78.96 26.62 -87.58
CA PRO A 203 -79.44 27.69 -86.71
C PRO A 203 -80.62 27.20 -85.87
N MET A 204 -80.53 27.35 -84.55
CA MET A 204 -81.53 26.85 -83.61
C MET A 204 -82.40 27.98 -83.04
N THR A 205 -81.77 29.03 -82.53
CA THR A 205 -82.44 30.15 -81.87
C THR A 205 -81.65 31.43 -82.05
N GLU A 206 -82.35 32.53 -82.31
CA GLU A 206 -81.79 33.88 -82.31
C GLU A 206 -82.35 34.63 -81.08
N ARG A 207 -81.46 35.10 -80.19
CA ARG A 207 -81.83 35.87 -78.99
C ARG A 207 -81.36 37.31 -79.14
N ASP A 208 -82.31 38.22 -79.27
CA ASP A 208 -82.04 39.66 -79.12
C ASP A 208 -81.56 39.93 -77.69
N VAL A 209 -80.37 40.51 -77.55
CA VAL A 209 -79.86 41.08 -76.30
C VAL A 209 -79.74 42.60 -76.46
N PRO A 210 -79.92 43.39 -75.38
CA PRO A 210 -79.70 44.84 -75.42
C PRO A 210 -78.31 45.19 -75.98
N GLN A 211 -78.10 46.45 -76.36
CA GLN A 211 -76.83 46.93 -76.92
C GLN A 211 -75.63 46.71 -75.96
N THR A 212 -75.04 45.52 -76.02
CA THR A 212 -73.94 45.05 -75.17
C THR A 212 -72.84 44.39 -75.99
N SER A 213 -71.67 44.27 -75.38
CA SER A 213 -70.47 43.58 -75.90
C SER A 213 -70.24 42.22 -75.24
N SER A 214 -71.20 41.72 -74.44
CA SER A 214 -71.10 40.43 -73.75
C SER A 214 -72.46 39.87 -73.35
N ALA A 215 -72.51 38.56 -73.16
CA ALA A 215 -73.67 37.84 -72.63
C ALA A 215 -73.29 36.46 -72.08
N GLU A 216 -74.13 35.90 -71.21
CA GLU A 216 -74.10 34.46 -70.87
C GLU A 216 -75.19 33.67 -71.61
N GLU A 217 -74.87 32.42 -71.92
CA GLU A 217 -75.74 31.43 -72.55
C GLU A 217 -75.69 30.12 -71.80
N SER A 218 -76.85 29.50 -71.55
CA SER A 218 -76.89 28.17 -70.92
C SER A 218 -76.72 27.09 -71.97
N VAL A 219 -75.73 26.21 -71.79
CA VAL A 219 -75.40 25.16 -72.77
C VAL A 219 -75.66 23.79 -72.13
N TYR A 220 -76.82 23.22 -72.47
CA TYR A 220 -77.29 21.94 -71.96
C TYR A 220 -77.15 20.84 -73.03
N GLY A 221 -76.84 19.62 -72.61
CA GLY A 221 -76.62 18.47 -73.49
C GLY A 221 -75.14 18.26 -73.85
N PRO A 222 -74.77 17.10 -74.45
CA PRO A 222 -73.37 16.72 -74.70
C PRO A 222 -72.82 17.20 -76.06
N HIS A 223 -73.59 17.96 -76.83
CA HIS A 223 -73.24 18.31 -78.21
C HIS A 223 -72.57 19.70 -78.30
N PRO A 224 -71.54 19.88 -79.14
CA PRO A 224 -70.96 21.19 -79.41
C PRO A 224 -71.99 22.20 -79.94
N VAL A 225 -71.98 23.40 -79.38
CA VAL A 225 -72.84 24.52 -79.75
C VAL A 225 -71.97 25.65 -80.28
N ASP A 226 -72.28 26.14 -81.47
CA ASP A 226 -71.61 27.29 -82.08
C ASP A 226 -72.45 28.56 -81.85
N PHE A 227 -71.80 29.68 -81.55
CA PHE A 227 -72.45 30.99 -81.38
C PHE A 227 -71.88 32.00 -82.38
N ALA A 228 -72.74 32.84 -82.98
CA ALA A 228 -72.36 34.07 -83.70
C ALA A 228 -73.25 35.23 -83.25
N VAL A 229 -72.93 36.47 -83.66
CA VAL A 229 -73.70 37.67 -83.31
C VAL A 229 -73.99 38.54 -84.54
N LYS A 230 -75.20 39.11 -84.63
CA LYS A 230 -75.62 40.11 -85.64
C LYS A 230 -75.93 41.47 -84.99
N THR A 231 -75.88 42.55 -85.77
CA THR A 231 -76.37 43.89 -85.37
C THR A 231 -77.79 44.10 -85.88
N LYS A 232 -78.67 44.71 -85.07
CA LYS A 232 -80.00 45.16 -85.49
C LYS A 232 -80.14 46.68 -85.30
N ALA A 233 -80.66 47.38 -86.32
CA ALA A 233 -80.86 48.82 -86.27
C ALA A 233 -81.93 49.23 -85.24
N ALA A 234 -81.79 50.41 -84.64
CA ALA A 234 -82.73 50.92 -83.64
C ALA A 234 -84.11 51.35 -84.20
N PHE A 235 -84.24 51.55 -85.52
CA PHE A 235 -85.45 52.09 -86.17
C PHE A 235 -86.10 51.07 -87.11
N ALA A 236 -87.44 51.05 -87.14
CA ALA A 236 -88.21 50.12 -87.96
C ALA A 236 -88.04 50.39 -89.47
N GLY A 237 -87.80 49.32 -90.25
CA GLY A 237 -87.65 49.37 -91.71
C GLY A 237 -86.23 49.21 -92.26
N TYR A 238 -85.20 49.27 -91.41
CA TYR A 238 -83.79 49.42 -91.85
C TYR A 238 -82.88 48.18 -91.69
N GLY A 239 -83.46 47.00 -91.49
CA GLY A 239 -82.76 45.71 -91.63
C GLY A 239 -81.88 45.25 -90.44
N VAL A 240 -81.25 44.09 -90.64
CA VAL A 240 -80.33 43.41 -89.71
C VAL A 240 -79.04 43.13 -90.48
N SER A 241 -77.88 43.31 -89.85
CA SER A 241 -76.60 43.03 -90.49
C SER A 241 -76.35 41.53 -90.67
N GLU A 242 -75.38 41.21 -91.53
CA GLU A 242 -74.77 39.87 -91.57
C GLU A 242 -74.19 39.44 -90.20
N ALA A 243 -74.00 38.13 -90.03
CA ALA A 243 -73.47 37.56 -88.79
C ALA A 243 -71.93 37.65 -88.69
N SER A 244 -71.43 37.65 -87.45
CA SER A 244 -70.02 37.46 -87.12
C SER A 244 -69.53 36.04 -87.44
N ASP A 245 -68.21 35.85 -87.38
CA ASP A 245 -67.64 34.50 -87.31
C ASP A 245 -68.15 33.74 -86.07
N LYS A 246 -68.23 32.41 -86.18
CA LYS A 246 -68.76 31.51 -85.15
C LYS A 246 -67.68 31.10 -84.13
N VAL A 247 -68.03 31.07 -82.85
CA VAL A 247 -67.21 30.46 -81.77
C VAL A 247 -67.83 29.15 -81.28
N LYS A 248 -67.03 28.09 -81.18
CA LYS A 248 -67.47 26.76 -80.73
C LYS A 248 -67.32 26.58 -79.23
N VAL A 249 -68.39 26.16 -78.57
CA VAL A 249 -68.40 25.73 -77.17
C VAL A 249 -68.72 24.24 -77.12
N VAL A 250 -67.93 23.45 -76.40
CA VAL A 250 -68.20 22.02 -76.19
C VAL A 250 -68.58 21.81 -74.72
N PRO A 251 -69.83 21.44 -74.40
CA PRO A 251 -70.20 21.05 -73.06
C PRO A 251 -69.45 19.78 -72.64
N ILE A 252 -68.90 19.81 -71.43
CA ILE A 252 -68.24 18.66 -70.80
C ILE A 252 -68.78 18.46 -69.39
N THR A 253 -68.70 17.23 -68.90
CA THR A 253 -68.86 16.93 -67.47
C THR A 253 -67.52 17.10 -66.76
N ALA A 254 -67.55 17.53 -65.49
CA ALA A 254 -66.35 17.52 -64.67
C ALA A 254 -65.85 16.06 -64.50
N PRO A 255 -64.54 15.79 -64.54
CA PRO A 255 -64.01 14.46 -64.30
C PRO A 255 -64.29 14.03 -62.86
N SER A 256 -64.58 12.75 -62.64
CA SER A 256 -64.67 12.21 -61.28
C SER A 256 -63.27 11.97 -60.72
N ILE A 257 -63.04 12.30 -59.45
CA ILE A 257 -61.78 12.07 -58.72
C ILE A 257 -62.00 11.10 -57.55
N LYS A 258 -61.03 10.22 -57.33
CA LYS A 258 -60.92 9.28 -56.20
C LYS A 258 -59.54 9.35 -55.56
N ALA A 259 -59.46 8.97 -54.29
CA ALA A 259 -58.22 8.86 -53.52
C ALA A 259 -58.18 7.50 -52.79
N GLU A 260 -57.06 6.79 -52.88
CA GLU A 260 -56.85 5.44 -52.34
C GLU A 260 -55.45 5.34 -51.75
N TYR A 261 -55.25 4.61 -50.65
CA TYR A 261 -53.90 4.44 -50.08
C TYR A 261 -53.01 3.53 -50.95
N ILE A 262 -51.74 3.89 -51.08
CA ILE A 262 -50.67 2.99 -51.56
C ILE A 262 -49.90 2.44 -50.37
N ASN A 263 -49.58 3.30 -49.41
CA ASN A 263 -48.86 3.00 -48.17
C ASN A 263 -49.10 4.13 -47.13
N GLN A 264 -48.59 3.96 -45.92
CA GLN A 264 -48.78 4.85 -44.76
C GLN A 264 -48.30 6.31 -44.95
N SER A 265 -47.69 6.69 -46.06
CA SER A 265 -47.32 8.09 -46.34
C SER A 265 -47.79 8.61 -47.69
N THR A 266 -48.32 7.74 -48.57
CA THR A 266 -48.60 8.05 -49.97
C THR A 266 -50.02 7.62 -50.37
N VAL A 267 -50.78 8.59 -50.85
CA VAL A 267 -52.13 8.43 -51.39
C VAL A 267 -52.06 8.48 -52.92
N LYS A 268 -52.63 7.47 -53.58
CA LYS A 268 -52.91 7.47 -55.02
C LYS A 268 -54.15 8.32 -55.27
N ILE A 269 -54.06 9.23 -56.23
CA ILE A 269 -55.19 10.07 -56.65
C ILE A 269 -55.42 9.77 -58.13
N SER A 270 -56.64 9.39 -58.50
CA SER A 270 -57.00 9.00 -59.85
C SER A 270 -58.26 9.74 -60.29
N TRP A 271 -58.36 10.05 -61.59
CA TRP A 271 -59.51 10.74 -62.13
C TRP A 271 -59.77 10.43 -63.60
N ASP A 272 -61.01 10.66 -64.04
CA ASP A 272 -61.41 10.41 -65.42
C ASP A 272 -60.70 11.34 -66.42
N ASN A 273 -60.24 10.79 -67.55
CA ASN A 273 -59.50 11.55 -68.56
C ASN A 273 -60.43 12.49 -69.36
N SER A 274 -60.15 13.79 -69.38
CA SER A 274 -60.85 14.76 -70.23
C SER A 274 -60.14 14.95 -71.57
N ARG A 275 -60.89 14.92 -72.68
CA ARG A 275 -60.36 15.19 -74.03
C ARG A 275 -60.26 16.68 -74.39
N TYR A 276 -60.78 17.56 -73.52
CA TYR A 276 -60.95 18.99 -73.81
C TYR A 276 -60.22 19.91 -72.82
N ILE A 277 -59.96 19.44 -71.60
CA ILE A 277 -59.11 20.14 -70.64
C ILE A 277 -57.72 19.49 -70.67
N ASN A 278 -56.76 20.20 -71.26
CA ASN A 278 -55.38 19.68 -71.41
C ASN A 278 -54.52 19.82 -70.14
N LEU A 279 -54.95 20.62 -69.15
CA LEU A 279 -54.22 20.86 -67.90
C LEU A 279 -55.18 21.08 -66.72
N PHE A 280 -55.05 20.25 -65.69
CA PHE A 280 -55.72 20.43 -64.39
C PHE A 280 -54.78 20.99 -63.32
N GLN A 281 -55.37 21.48 -62.23
CA GLN A 281 -54.72 21.72 -60.95
C GLN A 281 -55.34 20.78 -59.91
N LEU A 282 -54.52 20.19 -59.04
CA LEU A 282 -54.96 19.32 -57.94
C LEU A 282 -54.89 20.09 -56.64
N GLU A 283 -56.00 20.12 -55.92
CA GLU A 283 -56.15 20.79 -54.63
C GLU A 283 -56.42 19.78 -53.52
N SER A 284 -55.83 20.02 -52.36
CA SER A 284 -56.05 19.27 -51.13
C SER A 284 -56.63 20.17 -50.05
N SER A 285 -57.39 19.57 -49.13
CA SER A 285 -57.88 20.18 -47.91
C SER A 285 -57.60 19.21 -46.78
N ARG A 286 -56.98 19.72 -45.69
CA ARG A 286 -56.69 18.96 -44.48
C ARG A 286 -57.75 19.28 -43.44
N TRP A 287 -58.17 18.27 -42.68
CA TRP A 287 -59.03 18.48 -41.52
C TRP A 287 -58.24 19.15 -40.40
N ASP A 288 -58.84 20.16 -39.78
CA ASP A 288 -58.34 20.77 -38.57
C ASP A 288 -59.19 20.25 -37.40
N GLU A 289 -58.58 19.37 -36.58
CA GLU A 289 -59.25 18.79 -35.41
C GLU A 289 -59.59 19.85 -34.35
N ALA A 290 -58.81 20.93 -34.24
CA ALA A 290 -59.09 22.00 -33.27
C ALA A 290 -60.26 22.88 -33.73
N ALA A 291 -60.39 23.11 -35.03
CA ALA A 291 -61.51 23.84 -35.62
C ALA A 291 -62.72 22.96 -36.01
N SER A 292 -62.63 21.63 -35.81
CA SER A 292 -63.64 20.64 -36.23
C SER A 292 -64.19 20.87 -37.65
N SER A 293 -63.31 21.25 -38.57
CA SER A 293 -63.69 21.67 -39.91
C SER A 293 -62.56 21.47 -40.94
N TRP A 294 -62.93 21.48 -42.21
CA TRP A 294 -61.99 21.36 -43.32
C TRP A 294 -61.31 22.70 -43.61
N GLY A 295 -59.98 22.73 -43.53
CA GLY A 295 -59.19 23.90 -43.86
C GLY A 295 -59.25 24.29 -45.33
N SER A 296 -58.77 25.51 -45.64
CA SER A 296 -58.74 26.07 -47.00
C SER A 296 -58.08 25.15 -48.01
N TRP A 297 -58.65 25.12 -49.22
CA TRP A 297 -58.09 24.37 -50.36
C TRP A 297 -56.72 24.92 -50.76
N THR A 298 -55.73 24.04 -50.82
CA THR A 298 -54.35 24.35 -51.20
C THR A 298 -53.95 23.59 -52.45
N ILE A 299 -53.32 24.27 -53.42
CA ILE A 299 -52.86 23.64 -54.67
C ILE A 299 -51.66 22.74 -54.35
N THR A 300 -51.87 21.42 -54.42
CA THR A 300 -50.85 20.39 -54.16
C THR A 300 -50.03 20.08 -55.41
N SER A 301 -50.58 20.28 -56.61
CA SER A 301 -49.89 20.11 -57.89
C SER A 301 -50.57 20.93 -58.98
N SER A 302 -49.78 21.45 -59.94
CA SER A 302 -50.30 22.28 -61.03
C SER A 302 -49.85 21.76 -62.39
N SER A 303 -50.64 22.04 -63.44
CA SER A 303 -50.32 21.66 -64.82
C SER A 303 -50.30 20.14 -65.05
N LEU A 304 -51.26 19.44 -64.46
CA LEU A 304 -51.39 17.99 -64.56
C LEU A 304 -52.00 17.59 -65.91
N SER A 305 -51.28 16.75 -66.67
CA SER A 305 -51.70 16.15 -67.94
C SER A 305 -51.67 14.62 -67.80
N GLY A 306 -52.83 14.01 -67.50
CA GLY A 306 -52.98 12.58 -67.25
C GLY A 306 -54.21 12.27 -66.40
N ALA A 307 -54.39 11.00 -66.05
CA ALA A 307 -55.55 10.46 -65.30
C ALA A 307 -55.24 10.16 -63.82
N GLY A 308 -54.17 10.71 -63.26
CA GLY A 308 -53.78 10.46 -61.87
C GLY A 308 -52.52 11.19 -61.42
N SER A 309 -52.31 11.20 -60.10
CA SER A 309 -51.15 11.74 -59.38
C SER A 309 -50.97 10.99 -58.05
N THR A 310 -49.97 11.36 -57.26
CA THR A 310 -49.82 10.95 -55.85
C THR A 310 -49.72 12.18 -54.95
N SER A 311 -50.12 12.02 -53.69
CA SER A 311 -49.96 13.03 -52.64
C SER A 311 -49.43 12.38 -51.38
N THR A 312 -48.52 13.08 -50.69
CA THR A 312 -48.03 12.67 -49.38
C THR A 312 -48.90 13.23 -48.26
N VAL A 313 -49.10 12.42 -47.21
CA VAL A 313 -49.95 12.76 -46.05
C VAL A 313 -49.18 12.55 -44.74
N THR A 314 -49.40 13.41 -43.75
CA THR A 314 -48.75 13.27 -42.43
C THR A 314 -49.52 12.28 -41.55
N ILE A 315 -48.81 11.58 -40.66
CA ILE A 315 -49.39 10.73 -39.61
C ILE A 315 -50.34 11.57 -38.74
N GLY A 316 -51.47 10.99 -38.32
CA GLY A 316 -52.52 11.64 -37.52
C GLY A 316 -53.35 12.69 -38.27
N GLY A 317 -53.35 12.69 -39.61
CA GLY A 317 -54.07 13.67 -40.44
C GLY A 317 -55.15 13.06 -41.34
N LYS A 318 -56.26 13.78 -41.51
CA LYS A 318 -57.31 13.49 -42.50
C LYS A 318 -57.21 14.44 -43.68
N TYR A 319 -57.26 13.91 -44.90
CA TYR A 319 -57.10 14.67 -46.14
C TYR A 319 -58.18 14.33 -47.15
N ARG A 320 -58.60 15.31 -47.95
CA ARG A 320 -59.50 15.14 -49.10
C ARG A 320 -59.07 15.99 -50.28
N TYR A 321 -59.45 15.60 -51.49
CA TYR A 321 -58.90 16.15 -52.73
C TYR A 321 -60.00 16.60 -53.72
N ARG A 322 -59.65 17.54 -54.61
CA ARG A 322 -60.45 17.93 -55.79
C ARG A 322 -59.55 18.44 -56.92
N LEU A 323 -60.07 18.49 -58.14
CA LEU A 323 -59.41 19.08 -59.31
C LEU A 323 -60.09 20.39 -59.70
N SER A 324 -59.33 21.32 -60.26
CA SER A 324 -59.80 22.56 -60.88
C SER A 324 -59.23 22.74 -62.29
N ALA A 325 -60.00 23.36 -63.19
CA ALA A 325 -59.57 23.64 -64.55
C ALA A 325 -58.58 24.82 -64.58
N LYS A 326 -57.42 24.65 -65.23
CA LYS A 326 -56.40 25.71 -65.28
C LYS A 326 -56.83 26.87 -66.19
N SER A 327 -56.57 28.10 -65.77
CA SER A 327 -56.81 29.31 -66.55
C SER A 327 -56.16 29.26 -67.94
N GLY A 328 -56.87 29.74 -68.96
CA GLY A 328 -56.47 29.69 -70.38
C GLY A 328 -56.91 28.43 -71.14
N SER A 329 -57.58 27.47 -70.50
CA SER A 329 -58.07 26.23 -71.14
C SER A 329 -59.37 26.39 -71.93
N GLY A 330 -60.04 27.55 -71.87
CA GLY A 330 -61.42 27.73 -72.37
C GLY A 330 -62.50 27.22 -71.41
N TYR A 331 -62.10 26.59 -70.29
CA TYR A 331 -62.97 26.02 -69.28
C TYR A 331 -62.70 26.59 -67.89
N THR A 332 -63.71 26.57 -67.02
CA THR A 332 -63.60 26.86 -65.58
C THR A 332 -64.49 25.91 -64.76
N GLY A 333 -64.18 25.72 -63.47
CA GLY A 333 -64.90 24.82 -62.56
C GLY A 333 -64.03 23.76 -61.90
N VAL A 334 -64.66 22.93 -61.06
CA VAL A 334 -64.04 21.89 -60.20
C VAL A 334 -64.72 20.52 -60.33
N SER A 335 -64.01 19.45 -59.96
CA SER A 335 -64.53 18.08 -59.84
C SER A 335 -65.42 17.88 -58.60
N ASN A 336 -65.89 16.65 -58.36
CA ASN A 336 -66.31 16.24 -57.02
C ASN A 336 -65.14 16.36 -56.02
N ILE A 337 -65.47 16.29 -54.73
CA ILE A 337 -64.51 16.12 -53.65
C ILE A 337 -64.43 14.62 -53.33
N THR A 338 -63.23 14.12 -53.01
CA THR A 338 -63.06 12.73 -52.55
C THR A 338 -63.64 12.52 -51.14
N GLU A 339 -63.93 11.27 -50.78
CA GLU A 339 -63.96 10.90 -49.36
C GLU A 339 -62.59 11.17 -48.71
N TYR A 340 -62.55 11.23 -47.38
CA TYR A 340 -61.31 11.52 -46.67
C TYR A 340 -60.47 10.26 -46.48
N VAL A 341 -59.15 10.45 -46.46
CA VAL A 341 -58.16 9.43 -46.13
C VAL A 341 -57.47 9.80 -44.82
N SER A 342 -57.39 8.84 -43.89
CA SER A 342 -56.88 8.98 -42.53
C SER A 342 -55.60 8.17 -42.31
N ASN A 343 -54.54 8.81 -41.84
CA ASN A 343 -53.27 8.15 -41.53
C ASN A 343 -53.14 7.86 -40.03
N LEU A 344 -53.38 6.61 -39.61
CA LEU A 344 -53.41 6.22 -38.20
C LEU A 344 -52.03 6.31 -37.52
N ALA A 345 -52.03 6.67 -36.24
CA ALA A 345 -50.82 6.74 -35.44
C ALA A 345 -50.54 5.41 -34.72
N ALA A 346 -49.34 4.88 -34.86
CA ALA A 346 -48.92 3.73 -34.07
C ALA A 346 -48.93 4.09 -32.56
N PRO A 347 -49.34 3.18 -31.67
CA PRO A 347 -49.00 3.27 -30.26
C PRO A 347 -47.47 3.33 -30.07
N SER A 348 -47.02 3.90 -28.97
CA SER A 348 -45.60 3.88 -28.56
C SER A 348 -45.45 3.29 -27.15
N ASP A 349 -44.21 3.08 -26.72
CA ASP A 349 -43.87 2.75 -25.32
C ASP A 349 -44.54 1.47 -24.77
N LEU A 350 -44.81 0.50 -25.65
CA LEU A 350 -45.41 -0.77 -25.25
C LEU A 350 -44.48 -1.54 -24.29
N THR A 351 -44.97 -1.78 -23.09
CA THR A 351 -44.31 -2.59 -22.06
C THR A 351 -45.19 -3.78 -21.69
N ALA A 352 -44.56 -4.83 -21.16
CA ALA A 352 -45.21 -6.01 -20.61
C ALA A 352 -44.61 -6.33 -19.24
N ASN A 353 -45.44 -6.70 -18.28
CA ASN A 353 -45.04 -7.05 -16.92
C ASN A 353 -45.73 -8.34 -16.46
N ILE A 354 -44.97 -9.33 -15.98
CA ILE A 354 -45.55 -10.56 -15.39
C ILE A 354 -45.99 -10.23 -13.96
N VAL A 355 -47.28 -10.32 -13.70
CA VAL A 355 -47.85 -10.09 -12.36
C VAL A 355 -47.96 -11.40 -11.58
N THR A 356 -48.34 -12.48 -12.25
CA THR A 356 -48.39 -13.85 -11.70
C THR A 356 -48.13 -14.87 -12.82
N ASN A 357 -47.97 -16.15 -12.47
CA ASN A 357 -47.93 -17.28 -13.43
C ASN A 357 -49.20 -17.44 -14.31
N GLY A 358 -50.20 -16.57 -14.13
CA GLY A 358 -51.44 -16.53 -14.91
C GLY A 358 -51.76 -15.18 -15.55
N ARG A 359 -50.86 -14.18 -15.47
CA ARG A 359 -51.18 -12.78 -15.82
C ARG A 359 -49.97 -11.99 -16.31
N ILE A 360 -50.08 -11.41 -17.51
CA ILE A 360 -49.21 -10.35 -18.03
C ILE A 360 -50.03 -9.07 -18.20
N ASP A 361 -49.57 -7.98 -17.59
CA ASP A 361 -50.12 -6.64 -17.79
C ASP A 361 -49.32 -5.92 -18.88
N LEU A 362 -50.02 -5.39 -19.88
CA LEU A 362 -49.48 -4.55 -20.95
C LEU A 362 -49.86 -3.09 -20.72
N SER A 363 -48.97 -2.16 -21.05
CA SER A 363 -49.29 -0.73 -21.12
C SER A 363 -48.53 -0.04 -22.25
N TRP A 364 -49.10 1.01 -22.82
CA TRP A 364 -48.55 1.75 -23.96
C TRP A 364 -49.07 3.20 -23.98
N THR A 365 -48.46 4.05 -24.82
CA THR A 365 -48.93 5.41 -25.11
C THR A 365 -49.74 5.41 -26.41
N ASN A 366 -50.92 6.03 -26.42
CA ASN A 366 -51.73 6.16 -27.64
C ASN A 366 -51.21 7.26 -28.56
N GLY A 367 -51.11 6.95 -29.86
CA GLY A 367 -50.67 7.90 -30.88
C GLY A 367 -51.65 9.08 -31.07
N ALA A 368 -51.10 10.26 -31.32
CA ALA A 368 -51.89 11.48 -31.53
C ALA A 368 -52.82 11.35 -32.75
N GLY A 369 -54.12 11.60 -32.55
CA GLY A 369 -55.12 11.51 -33.61
C GLY A 369 -55.61 10.09 -33.94
N ASN A 370 -55.38 9.09 -33.07
CA ASN A 370 -55.98 7.76 -33.24
C ASN A 370 -57.51 7.81 -33.09
N ASP A 371 -58.21 7.82 -34.22
CA ASP A 371 -59.65 7.67 -34.33
C ASP A 371 -60.10 6.23 -34.68
N GLY A 372 -59.13 5.32 -34.89
CA GLY A 372 -59.32 3.88 -35.01
C GLY A 372 -59.15 3.11 -33.69
N SER A 373 -59.78 1.93 -33.61
CA SER A 373 -59.64 0.97 -32.50
C SER A 373 -58.22 0.43 -32.36
N LEU A 374 -57.87 -0.16 -31.21
CA LEU A 374 -56.53 -0.71 -30.94
C LEU A 374 -56.55 -2.24 -30.89
N GLN A 375 -55.74 -2.91 -31.70
CA GLN A 375 -55.63 -4.37 -31.70
C GLN A 375 -54.41 -4.84 -30.94
N VAL A 376 -54.62 -5.71 -29.95
CA VAL A 376 -53.57 -6.33 -29.13
C VAL A 376 -53.34 -7.75 -29.62
N TRP A 377 -52.09 -8.12 -29.87
CA TRP A 377 -51.71 -9.45 -30.37
C TRP A 377 -50.59 -10.06 -29.54
N ARG A 378 -50.55 -11.39 -29.45
CA ARG A 378 -49.50 -12.18 -28.78
C ARG A 378 -48.93 -13.28 -29.66
N LYS A 379 -47.66 -13.62 -29.45
CA LYS A 379 -47.03 -14.87 -29.89
C LYS A 379 -46.15 -15.44 -28.78
N ALA A 380 -46.10 -16.76 -28.66
CA ALA A 380 -45.20 -17.47 -27.76
C ALA A 380 -43.98 -18.03 -28.52
N GLY A 381 -42.77 -17.74 -28.03
CA GLY A 381 -41.50 -18.23 -28.58
C GLY A 381 -41.08 -17.61 -29.93
N GLY A 382 -39.90 -18.03 -30.41
CA GLY A 382 -39.32 -17.62 -31.70
C GLY A 382 -38.76 -16.19 -31.72
N SER A 383 -38.30 -15.72 -32.89
CA SER A 383 -37.95 -14.30 -33.09
C SER A 383 -39.21 -13.47 -33.32
N LYS A 384 -39.23 -12.20 -32.88
CA LYS A 384 -40.34 -11.25 -33.09
C LYS A 384 -40.77 -11.16 -34.57
N ASP A 385 -39.82 -11.31 -35.50
CA ASP A 385 -39.96 -11.11 -36.94
C ASP A 385 -40.42 -12.38 -37.70
N SER A 386 -40.67 -13.49 -36.99
CA SER A 386 -40.96 -14.81 -37.59
C SER A 386 -42.17 -15.48 -36.93
N GLY A 387 -43.00 -16.18 -37.72
CA GLY A 387 -44.19 -16.89 -37.23
C GLY A 387 -45.41 -15.99 -36.98
N THR A 388 -46.53 -16.62 -36.65
CA THR A 388 -47.86 -15.98 -36.62
C THR A 388 -48.21 -15.44 -35.23
N TYR A 389 -48.64 -14.18 -35.15
CA TYR A 389 -49.26 -13.61 -33.94
C TYR A 389 -50.76 -13.93 -33.91
N SER A 390 -51.30 -14.23 -32.73
CA SER A 390 -52.74 -14.37 -32.48
C SER A 390 -53.31 -13.05 -31.97
N LEU A 391 -54.46 -12.62 -32.50
CA LEU A 391 -55.21 -11.49 -31.95
C LEU A 391 -55.75 -11.89 -30.57
N LEU A 392 -55.55 -11.02 -29.57
CA LEU A 392 -56.11 -11.18 -28.23
C LEU A 392 -57.39 -10.37 -28.07
N ASP A 393 -57.38 -9.09 -28.48
CA ASP A 393 -58.53 -8.20 -28.35
C ASP A 393 -58.49 -7.01 -29.34
N THR A 394 -59.63 -6.36 -29.54
CA THR A 394 -59.80 -5.09 -30.26
C THR A 394 -60.47 -4.07 -29.34
N LEU A 395 -59.65 -3.17 -28.79
CA LEU A 395 -59.98 -2.21 -27.76
C LEU A 395 -60.42 -0.85 -28.32
N SER A 396 -61.02 -0.02 -27.46
CA SER A 396 -61.33 1.38 -27.79
C SER A 396 -60.05 2.20 -28.03
N ASN A 397 -60.15 3.27 -28.81
CA ASN A 397 -59.03 4.20 -29.04
C ASN A 397 -58.57 4.99 -27.79
N ARG A 398 -59.25 4.79 -26.65
CA ARG A 398 -58.92 5.40 -25.36
C ARG A 398 -58.14 4.47 -24.43
N GLU A 399 -58.15 3.17 -24.67
CA GLU A 399 -57.42 2.21 -23.85
C GLU A 399 -55.91 2.37 -24.05
N ASN A 400 -55.16 2.33 -22.95
CA ASN A 400 -53.70 2.46 -22.91
C ASN A 400 -53.03 1.27 -22.18
N SER A 401 -53.82 0.23 -21.86
CA SER A 401 -53.38 -0.97 -21.18
C SER A 401 -54.27 -2.17 -21.51
N TYR A 402 -53.76 -3.37 -21.24
CA TYR A 402 -54.48 -4.64 -21.42
C TYR A 402 -53.97 -5.68 -20.43
N ILE A 403 -54.87 -6.52 -19.92
CA ILE A 403 -54.51 -7.62 -19.02
C ILE A 403 -54.68 -8.94 -19.78
N ASP A 404 -53.58 -9.62 -20.03
CA ASP A 404 -53.56 -10.93 -20.67
C ASP A 404 -53.54 -12.05 -19.61
N LEU A 405 -54.65 -12.81 -19.52
CA LEU A 405 -54.85 -13.85 -18.52
C LEU A 405 -54.71 -15.25 -19.15
N PHE A 406 -53.58 -15.90 -18.89
CA PHE A 406 -53.29 -17.25 -19.36
C PHE A 406 -52.12 -17.88 -18.59
N SER A 407 -52.05 -19.21 -18.54
CA SER A 407 -50.94 -19.92 -17.89
C SER A 407 -49.63 -19.72 -18.63
N LEU A 408 -48.64 -19.15 -17.93
CA LEU A 408 -47.30 -18.95 -18.46
C LEU A 408 -46.50 -20.25 -18.48
N VAL A 409 -45.72 -20.46 -19.54
CA VAL A 409 -44.84 -21.62 -19.71
C VAL A 409 -43.41 -21.20 -19.34
N PRO A 410 -42.79 -21.79 -18.30
CA PRO A 410 -41.42 -21.46 -17.89
C PRO A 410 -40.42 -21.48 -19.05
N GLY A 411 -39.58 -20.44 -19.13
CA GLY A 411 -38.57 -20.26 -20.18
C GLY A 411 -39.10 -19.73 -21.51
N THR A 412 -40.41 -19.51 -21.65
CA THR A 412 -41.00 -18.99 -22.91
C THR A 412 -40.98 -17.47 -22.95
N THR A 413 -40.50 -16.90 -24.07
CA THR A 413 -40.64 -15.48 -24.37
C THR A 413 -42.00 -15.22 -25.02
N TYR A 414 -42.78 -14.30 -24.46
CA TYR A 414 -44.05 -13.83 -25.02
C TYR A 414 -43.82 -12.50 -25.70
N HIS A 415 -44.05 -12.48 -27.01
CA HIS A 415 -43.98 -11.28 -27.85
C HIS A 415 -45.37 -10.69 -27.97
N TYR A 416 -45.51 -9.40 -27.71
CA TYR A 416 -46.74 -8.65 -27.89
C TYR A 416 -46.54 -7.58 -28.94
N LYS A 417 -47.63 -7.28 -29.67
CA LYS A 417 -47.70 -6.09 -30.50
C LYS A 417 -49.06 -5.41 -30.39
N VAL A 418 -49.07 -4.08 -30.51
CA VAL A 418 -50.30 -3.28 -30.53
C VAL A 418 -50.27 -2.31 -31.70
N ASN A 419 -51.34 -2.26 -32.48
CA ASN A 419 -51.51 -1.38 -33.63
C ASN A 419 -52.91 -0.77 -33.65
N ALA A 420 -53.07 0.42 -34.23
CA ALA A 420 -54.38 0.99 -34.50
C ALA A 420 -55.00 0.39 -35.77
N VAL A 421 -56.33 0.38 -35.86
CA VAL A 421 -57.14 -0.04 -37.01
C VAL A 421 -58.34 0.88 -37.22
N ASP A 422 -58.56 1.37 -38.44
CA ASP A 422 -59.73 2.21 -38.77
C ASP A 422 -60.95 1.38 -39.15
N ALA A 423 -62.10 2.04 -39.34
CA ALA A 423 -63.35 1.39 -39.76
C ALA A 423 -63.29 0.74 -41.16
N SER A 424 -62.27 1.07 -41.96
CA SER A 424 -62.01 0.52 -43.30
C SER A 424 -61.04 -0.67 -43.26
N GLY A 425 -60.49 -1.03 -42.10
CA GLY A 425 -59.54 -2.12 -41.92
C GLY A 425 -58.09 -1.77 -42.28
N ASN A 426 -57.74 -0.49 -42.38
CA ASN A 426 -56.34 -0.06 -42.52
C ASN A 426 -55.65 -0.08 -41.16
N TYR A 427 -54.35 -0.41 -41.13
CA TYR A 427 -53.58 -0.54 -39.90
C TYR A 427 -52.42 0.46 -39.82
N SER A 428 -52.15 0.99 -38.63
CA SER A 428 -50.86 1.65 -38.34
C SER A 428 -49.72 0.63 -38.22
N ASP A 429 -48.49 1.12 -38.15
CA ASP A 429 -47.38 0.33 -37.60
C ASP A 429 -47.71 -0.18 -36.19
N SER A 430 -47.04 -1.27 -35.79
CA SER A 430 -47.23 -1.88 -34.48
C SER A 430 -46.12 -1.48 -33.51
N ALA A 431 -46.48 -1.10 -32.29
CA ALA A 431 -45.57 -1.16 -31.16
C ALA A 431 -45.26 -2.64 -30.85
N TYR A 432 -44.03 -2.95 -30.42
CA TYR A 432 -43.62 -4.31 -30.05
C TYR A 432 -42.98 -4.33 -28.67
N THR A 433 -43.26 -5.39 -27.91
CA THR A 433 -42.55 -5.69 -26.66
C THR A 433 -42.40 -7.20 -26.48
N ALA A 434 -41.52 -7.62 -25.58
CA ALA A 434 -41.33 -9.02 -25.27
C ALA A 434 -40.95 -9.22 -23.81
N ILE A 435 -41.50 -10.26 -23.17
CA ILE A 435 -41.17 -10.63 -21.80
C ILE A 435 -40.98 -12.15 -21.68
N THR A 436 -39.94 -12.59 -20.98
CA THR A 436 -39.62 -14.00 -20.79
C THR A 436 -40.10 -14.48 -19.43
N ALA A 437 -40.95 -15.50 -19.42
CA ALA A 437 -41.48 -16.13 -18.22
C ALA A 437 -40.44 -17.08 -17.58
N ALA A 438 -39.33 -16.54 -17.08
CA ALA A 438 -38.23 -17.33 -16.51
C ALA A 438 -38.44 -17.64 -15.01
N VAL A 439 -38.20 -18.90 -14.63
CA VAL A 439 -37.86 -19.22 -13.23
C VAL A 439 -36.54 -18.55 -12.85
N SER A 440 -36.31 -18.33 -11.56
CA SER A 440 -35.07 -17.77 -11.06
C SER A 440 -33.87 -18.68 -11.32
N ALA A 441 -32.68 -18.09 -11.43
CA ALA A 441 -31.46 -18.84 -11.67
C ALA A 441 -31.02 -19.63 -10.42
N ALA A 442 -30.50 -20.84 -10.61
CA ALA A 442 -30.06 -21.67 -9.49
C ALA A 442 -28.87 -21.02 -8.75
N PRO A 443 -28.85 -21.03 -7.40
CA PRO A 443 -27.68 -20.62 -6.63
C PRO A 443 -26.51 -21.58 -6.88
N SER A 444 -25.28 -21.08 -6.77
CA SER A 444 -24.06 -21.85 -7.08
C SER A 444 -23.03 -21.74 -5.95
N SER A 445 -22.00 -22.59 -5.98
CA SER A 445 -20.92 -22.59 -4.99
C SER A 445 -21.41 -22.66 -3.53
N LEU A 446 -22.38 -23.54 -3.28
CA LEU A 446 -22.86 -23.83 -1.93
C LEU A 446 -21.71 -24.44 -1.13
N ARG A 447 -21.39 -23.80 -0.01
CA ARG A 447 -20.35 -24.17 0.94
C ARG A 447 -20.90 -24.07 2.35
N ALA A 448 -20.46 -24.97 3.22
CA ALA A 448 -20.81 -24.98 4.63
C ALA A 448 -19.60 -24.62 5.48
N ASN A 449 -19.82 -23.84 6.53
CA ASN A 449 -18.85 -23.56 7.57
C ASN A 449 -19.46 -23.90 8.93
N VAL A 450 -18.90 -24.90 9.61
CA VAL A 450 -19.28 -25.22 10.99
C VAL A 450 -18.87 -24.05 11.88
N ILE A 451 -19.80 -23.51 12.67
CA ILE A 451 -19.56 -22.37 13.56
C ILE A 451 -19.59 -22.77 15.04
N SER A 452 -20.30 -23.84 15.38
CA SER A 452 -20.42 -24.41 16.73
C SER A 452 -20.87 -25.87 16.66
N ALA A 453 -20.83 -26.56 17.79
CA ALA A 453 -21.34 -27.92 17.98
C ALA A 453 -22.78 -28.14 17.47
N ASP A 454 -23.58 -27.07 17.47
CA ASP A 454 -25.00 -26.99 17.16
C ASP A 454 -25.30 -26.03 15.99
N GLY A 455 -24.29 -25.59 15.23
CA GLY A 455 -24.44 -24.54 14.21
C GLY A 455 -23.62 -24.74 12.94
N ILE A 456 -24.30 -24.76 11.79
CA ILE A 456 -23.68 -24.77 10.45
C ILE A 456 -24.14 -23.55 9.65
N SER A 457 -23.19 -22.71 9.23
CA SER A 457 -23.44 -21.58 8.33
C SER A 457 -23.26 -22.01 6.87
N LEU A 458 -24.35 -22.04 6.13
CA LEU A 458 -24.40 -22.23 4.68
C LEU A 458 -24.21 -20.89 3.97
N ILE A 459 -23.43 -20.92 2.89
CA ILE A 459 -23.17 -19.76 2.05
C ILE A 459 -23.21 -20.20 0.59
N TRP A 460 -23.86 -19.44 -0.28
CA TRP A 460 -23.90 -19.67 -1.73
C TRP A 460 -23.58 -18.38 -2.48
N ASN A 461 -23.55 -18.47 -3.80
CA ASN A 461 -23.55 -17.33 -4.69
C ASN A 461 -24.96 -17.18 -5.26
N ASP A 462 -25.50 -15.98 -5.17
CA ASP A 462 -26.69 -15.60 -5.92
C ASP A 462 -26.31 -15.41 -7.41
N ASN A 463 -27.10 -16.03 -8.29
CA ASN A 463 -26.97 -15.90 -9.75
C ASN A 463 -28.25 -15.35 -10.39
N SER A 464 -29.22 -14.95 -9.56
CA SER A 464 -30.55 -14.50 -9.93
C SER A 464 -30.66 -12.98 -9.74
N ASN A 465 -31.65 -12.39 -10.41
CA ASN A 465 -32.07 -11.00 -10.22
C ASN A 465 -33.61 -10.85 -10.24
N ASN A 466 -34.31 -11.97 -10.24
CA ASN A 466 -35.76 -12.09 -10.37
C ASN A 466 -36.35 -13.13 -9.41
N GLU A 467 -35.63 -13.45 -8.33
CA GLU A 467 -36.06 -14.32 -7.23
C GLU A 467 -36.96 -13.58 -6.23
N GLY A 468 -37.89 -14.33 -5.62
CA GLY A 468 -38.59 -13.94 -4.40
C GLY A 468 -37.87 -14.39 -3.13
N GLY A 469 -36.86 -15.26 -3.25
CA GLY A 469 -36.03 -15.74 -2.15
C GLY A 469 -35.33 -17.06 -2.45
N PHE A 470 -34.81 -17.70 -1.40
CA PHE A 470 -34.13 -19.00 -1.46
C PHE A 470 -34.73 -20.00 -0.47
N LYS A 471 -34.83 -21.25 -0.90
CA LYS A 471 -35.23 -22.41 -0.09
C LYS A 471 -34.00 -23.24 0.22
N ILE A 472 -33.78 -23.49 1.51
CA ILE A 472 -32.69 -24.30 2.04
C ILE A 472 -33.28 -25.66 2.40
N GLU A 473 -32.72 -26.73 1.83
CA GLU A 473 -33.10 -28.10 2.12
C GLU A 473 -31.96 -28.88 2.75
N ARG A 474 -32.31 -29.74 3.71
CA ARG A 474 -31.42 -30.68 4.40
C ARG A 474 -31.90 -32.10 4.17
N PHE A 475 -30.99 -33.03 3.91
CA PHE A 475 -31.31 -34.45 3.82
C PHE A 475 -31.71 -34.96 5.21
N ASP A 476 -32.85 -35.64 5.27
CA ASP A 476 -33.37 -36.33 6.44
C ASP A 476 -33.30 -37.84 6.16
N GLU A 477 -32.41 -38.52 6.88
CA GLU A 477 -32.19 -39.96 6.75
C GLU A 477 -33.43 -40.77 7.14
N SER A 478 -34.29 -40.25 8.03
CA SER A 478 -35.48 -40.98 8.49
C SER A 478 -36.57 -41.07 7.43
N SER A 479 -36.68 -40.06 6.56
CA SER A 479 -37.57 -40.06 5.39
C SER A 479 -36.86 -40.40 4.08
N MET A 480 -35.54 -40.62 4.10
CA MET A 480 -34.69 -40.86 2.91
C MET A 480 -34.82 -39.76 1.85
N ALA A 481 -35.10 -38.52 2.28
CA ALA A 481 -35.46 -37.42 1.41
C ALA A 481 -34.92 -36.06 1.90
N PHE A 482 -34.83 -35.09 1.01
CA PHE A 482 -34.56 -33.70 1.39
C PHE A 482 -35.85 -33.02 1.88
N SER A 483 -35.75 -32.32 3.01
CA SER A 483 -36.81 -31.50 3.61
C SER A 483 -36.40 -30.02 3.64
N GLU A 484 -37.36 -29.12 3.44
CA GLU A 484 -37.12 -27.67 3.54
C GLU A 484 -37.01 -27.27 5.02
N ILE A 485 -35.85 -26.73 5.41
CA ILE A 485 -35.59 -26.30 6.79
C ILE A 485 -35.74 -24.78 6.97
N ALA A 486 -35.61 -24.01 5.88
CA ALA A 486 -35.82 -22.57 5.89
C ALA A 486 -36.10 -22.00 4.49
N THR A 487 -36.81 -20.88 4.48
CA THR A 487 -36.89 -19.95 3.35
C THR A 487 -36.33 -18.59 3.78
N VAL A 488 -35.46 -17.99 2.97
CA VAL A 488 -34.88 -16.65 3.17
C VAL A 488 -35.25 -15.71 2.03
N GLY A 489 -35.18 -14.39 2.28
CA GLY A 489 -35.60 -13.35 1.33
C GLY A 489 -34.70 -13.19 0.09
N THR A 490 -35.07 -12.25 -0.78
CA THR A 490 -34.32 -11.90 -2.01
C THR A 490 -32.89 -11.46 -1.70
N ASN A 491 -31.97 -11.62 -2.66
CA ASN A 491 -30.55 -11.29 -2.54
C ASN A 491 -29.82 -11.90 -1.31
N THR A 492 -30.41 -12.87 -0.61
CA THR A 492 -29.81 -13.49 0.58
C THR A 492 -28.91 -14.64 0.17
N ALA A 493 -27.62 -14.54 0.47
CA ALA A 493 -26.58 -15.51 0.08
C ALA A 493 -26.10 -16.42 1.23
N THR A 494 -26.73 -16.34 2.40
CA THR A 494 -26.32 -17.02 3.65
C THR A 494 -27.51 -17.53 4.46
N TYR A 495 -27.34 -18.66 5.14
CA TYR A 495 -28.27 -19.16 6.17
C TYR A 495 -27.48 -19.90 7.26
N THR A 496 -27.97 -19.89 8.50
CA THR A 496 -27.37 -20.65 9.60
C THR A 496 -28.39 -21.66 10.11
N ASP A 497 -28.08 -22.94 9.96
CA ASP A 497 -28.83 -24.04 10.56
C ASP A 497 -28.35 -24.22 12.00
N THR A 498 -29.23 -23.94 12.96
CA THR A 498 -29.00 -24.15 14.40
C THR A 498 -29.72 -25.40 14.94
N GLY A 499 -30.19 -26.28 14.05
CA GLY A 499 -30.91 -27.51 14.38
C GLY A 499 -30.06 -28.75 14.10
N VAL A 500 -28.75 -28.67 14.30
CA VAL A 500 -27.76 -29.74 14.06
C VAL A 500 -27.16 -30.24 15.37
N VAL A 501 -26.62 -31.46 15.35
CA VAL A 501 -26.07 -32.15 16.52
C VAL A 501 -24.62 -32.54 16.27
N SER A 502 -23.73 -32.22 17.22
CA SER A 502 -22.30 -32.51 17.14
C SER A 502 -22.03 -34.01 16.97
N GLY A 503 -21.19 -34.36 16.00
CA GLY A 503 -20.85 -35.72 15.59
C GLY A 503 -21.56 -36.15 14.30
N GLU A 504 -22.75 -35.63 14.03
CA GLU A 504 -23.60 -36.06 12.91
C GLU A 504 -23.17 -35.47 11.56
N THR A 505 -23.52 -36.17 10.49
CA THR A 505 -23.26 -35.75 9.10
C THR A 505 -24.53 -35.18 8.48
N TYR A 506 -24.42 -34.01 7.83
CA TYR A 506 -25.54 -33.34 7.17
C TYR A 506 -25.26 -33.10 5.69
N ILE A 507 -26.28 -33.28 4.85
CA ILE A 507 -26.23 -32.98 3.42
C ILE A 507 -27.21 -31.84 3.13
N TYR A 508 -26.72 -30.77 2.50
CA TYR A 508 -27.53 -29.59 2.18
C TYR A 508 -27.56 -29.29 0.69
N ARG A 509 -28.67 -28.68 0.25
CA ARG A 509 -28.81 -28.04 -1.07
C ARG A 509 -29.69 -26.80 -0.97
N VAL A 510 -29.50 -25.84 -1.86
CA VAL A 510 -30.27 -24.59 -1.90
C VAL A 510 -30.83 -24.39 -3.30
N ARG A 511 -32.00 -23.79 -3.41
CA ARG A 511 -32.60 -23.34 -4.68
C ARG A 511 -33.21 -21.96 -4.52
N SER A 512 -33.21 -21.14 -5.57
CA SER A 512 -33.99 -19.91 -5.59
C SER A 512 -35.44 -20.24 -5.98
N TYR A 513 -36.36 -19.34 -5.69
CA TYR A 513 -37.72 -19.41 -6.21
C TYR A 513 -38.23 -18.03 -6.61
N ASN A 514 -39.17 -17.98 -7.53
CA ASN A 514 -39.92 -16.78 -7.88
C ASN A 514 -41.38 -17.11 -8.22
N ILE A 515 -42.13 -16.13 -8.74
CA ILE A 515 -43.54 -16.31 -9.13
C ILE A 515 -43.75 -17.31 -10.27
N MET A 516 -42.70 -17.68 -11.02
CA MET A 516 -42.73 -18.70 -12.07
C MET A 516 -42.43 -20.11 -11.56
N GLY A 517 -41.93 -20.26 -10.32
CA GLY A 517 -41.60 -21.54 -9.70
C GLY A 517 -40.21 -21.56 -9.05
N ASN A 518 -39.73 -22.77 -8.76
CA ASN A 518 -38.40 -22.98 -8.18
C ASN A 518 -37.33 -23.16 -9.28
N SER A 519 -36.10 -22.73 -8.99
CA SER A 519 -34.93 -23.09 -9.80
C SER A 519 -34.55 -24.57 -9.62
N PRO A 520 -33.65 -25.10 -10.47
CA PRO A 520 -32.80 -26.24 -10.10
C PRO A 520 -32.03 -25.98 -8.80
N TYR A 521 -31.55 -27.04 -8.15
CA TYR A 521 -30.72 -26.92 -6.95
C TYR A 521 -29.28 -26.50 -7.27
N SER A 522 -28.59 -25.97 -6.25
CA SER A 522 -27.14 -25.85 -6.18
C SER A 522 -26.46 -27.23 -6.22
N ASN A 523 -25.12 -27.22 -6.18
CA ASN A 523 -24.40 -28.41 -5.71
C ASN A 523 -24.89 -28.80 -4.30
N GLU A 524 -24.84 -30.10 -4.01
CA GLU A 524 -24.97 -30.61 -2.65
C GLU A 524 -23.66 -30.37 -1.88
N ILE A 525 -23.73 -30.23 -0.56
CA ILE A 525 -22.57 -30.18 0.33
C ILE A 525 -22.77 -31.13 1.51
N ILE A 526 -21.77 -31.96 1.78
CA ILE A 526 -21.72 -32.88 2.92
C ILE A 526 -20.82 -32.25 3.98
N VAL A 527 -21.30 -32.17 5.22
CA VAL A 527 -20.57 -31.53 6.33
C VAL A 527 -20.90 -32.21 7.65
N ASN A 528 -19.89 -32.52 8.45
CA ASN A 528 -20.06 -32.98 9.83
C ASN A 528 -20.26 -31.77 10.75
N ALA A 529 -21.27 -31.80 11.61
CA ALA A 529 -21.36 -30.86 12.72
C ALA A 529 -20.39 -31.29 13.83
N TRP A 530 -19.66 -30.34 14.41
CA TRP A 530 -18.70 -30.57 15.50
C TRP A 530 -18.36 -29.24 16.17
N ASP A 531 -17.56 -29.25 17.24
CA ASP A 531 -17.12 -28.02 17.90
C ASP A 531 -15.77 -27.50 17.36
N PRO A 532 -15.74 -26.49 16.45
CA PRO A 532 -14.51 -25.90 15.95
C PRO A 532 -13.87 -24.88 16.91
N ALA A 533 -14.46 -24.65 18.11
CA ALA A 533 -13.97 -23.66 19.05
C ALA A 533 -12.49 -23.90 19.39
N ALA A 534 -11.75 -22.80 19.51
CA ALA A 534 -10.35 -22.87 19.87
C ALA A 534 -10.17 -23.49 21.28
N PRO A 535 -9.04 -24.17 21.55
CA PRO A 535 -8.66 -24.50 22.92
C PRO A 535 -8.72 -23.28 23.84
N THR A 536 -9.05 -23.46 25.12
CA THR A 536 -9.24 -22.33 26.06
C THR A 536 -7.93 -21.81 26.63
N THR A 537 -6.90 -22.65 26.62
CA THR A 537 -5.56 -22.35 27.14
C THR A 537 -4.48 -22.96 26.26
N LEU A 538 -3.27 -22.39 26.32
CA LEU A 538 -2.02 -23.00 25.90
C LEU A 538 -0.91 -22.45 26.80
N THR A 539 -0.27 -23.31 27.57
CA THR A 539 0.97 -22.99 28.29
C THR A 539 2.13 -23.65 27.57
N VAL A 540 3.25 -22.92 27.46
CA VAL A 540 4.52 -23.42 26.92
C VAL A 540 5.56 -23.22 28.01
N THR A 541 6.08 -24.32 28.55
CA THR A 541 6.97 -24.32 29.71
C THR A 541 8.35 -24.87 29.31
N PRO A 542 9.44 -24.13 29.57
CA PRO A 542 10.77 -24.67 29.33
C PRO A 542 11.12 -25.79 30.29
N VAL A 543 11.71 -26.87 29.76
CA VAL A 543 12.11 -28.05 30.54
C VAL A 543 13.61 -28.29 30.47
N SER A 544 14.22 -28.06 29.30
CA SER A 544 15.67 -28.12 29.12
C SER A 544 16.12 -27.15 28.02
N SER A 545 17.42 -27.13 27.73
CA SER A 545 17.98 -26.46 26.57
C SER A 545 17.48 -27.02 25.22
N THR A 546 16.85 -28.19 25.20
CA THR A 546 16.38 -28.87 23.98
C THR A 546 14.92 -29.30 24.02
N ARG A 547 14.16 -28.91 25.05
CA ARG A 547 12.76 -29.32 25.26
C ARG A 547 11.87 -28.21 25.81
N LEU A 548 10.72 -28.05 25.16
CA LEU A 548 9.58 -27.25 25.65
C LEU A 548 8.36 -28.17 25.81
N ASP A 549 7.67 -28.07 26.94
CA ASP A 549 6.42 -28.80 27.18
C ASP A 549 5.21 -27.90 26.97
N LEU A 550 4.24 -28.40 26.22
CA LEU A 550 2.98 -27.77 25.89
C LEU A 550 1.86 -28.44 26.69
N ALA A 551 0.94 -27.64 27.22
CA ALA A 551 -0.32 -28.12 27.76
C ALA A 551 -1.46 -27.17 27.39
N TRP A 552 -2.65 -27.73 27.14
CA TRP A 552 -3.84 -26.97 26.74
C TRP A 552 -5.10 -27.61 27.34
N ASN A 553 -6.26 -26.95 27.21
CA ASN A 553 -7.53 -27.46 27.71
C ASN A 553 -8.69 -27.09 26.78
N TYR A 554 -9.73 -27.93 26.73
CA TYR A 554 -11.01 -27.66 26.06
C TYR A 554 -12.08 -28.69 26.45
N SER A 555 -13.34 -28.44 26.09
CA SER A 555 -14.47 -29.36 26.25
C SER A 555 -14.55 -30.41 25.14
N GLY A 556 -14.96 -31.64 25.51
CA GLY A 556 -15.18 -32.75 24.56
C GLY A 556 -13.88 -33.44 24.09
N THR A 557 -12.88 -33.56 24.95
CA THR A 557 -11.50 -33.90 24.57
C THR A 557 -11.38 -35.29 23.96
N GLU A 558 -12.16 -36.23 24.47
CA GLU A 558 -12.32 -37.60 24.01
C GLU A 558 -12.79 -37.73 22.55
N ASN A 559 -13.40 -36.68 21.97
CA ASN A 559 -13.91 -36.69 20.60
C ASN A 559 -13.01 -36.00 19.57
N TYR A 560 -11.96 -35.28 20.01
CA TYR A 560 -11.16 -34.42 19.13
C TYR A 560 -9.66 -34.61 19.29
N ASN A 561 -8.96 -34.69 18.17
CA ASN A 561 -7.51 -34.58 18.10
C ASN A 561 -7.07 -33.12 18.34
N THR A 562 -5.80 -32.88 18.66
CA THR A 562 -5.22 -31.53 18.64
C THR A 562 -4.08 -31.44 17.64
N ILE A 563 -4.19 -30.53 16.68
CA ILE A 563 -3.08 -30.14 15.80
C ILE A 563 -2.24 -29.10 16.53
N ILE A 564 -0.93 -29.33 16.55
CA ILE A 564 0.09 -28.45 17.12
C ILE A 564 0.87 -27.84 15.96
N GLU A 565 1.02 -26.52 15.99
CA GLU A 565 1.85 -25.78 15.04
C GLU A 565 2.96 -25.04 15.80
N ARG A 566 4.14 -24.95 15.17
CA ARG A 566 5.31 -24.27 15.69
C ARG A 566 5.82 -23.23 14.71
N LYS A 567 6.50 -22.21 15.22
CA LYS A 567 7.46 -21.41 14.44
C LYS A 567 8.64 -20.97 15.29
N THR A 568 9.80 -20.80 14.64
CA THR A 568 11.02 -20.26 15.26
C THR A 568 11.06 -18.75 15.06
N GLY A 569 11.18 -17.98 16.14
CA GLY A 569 11.13 -16.52 16.10
C GLY A 569 9.74 -15.94 15.81
N ALA A 570 9.55 -14.66 16.18
CA ALA A 570 8.23 -14.01 16.07
C ALA A 570 7.77 -13.81 14.61
N GLU A 571 8.70 -13.65 13.67
CA GLU A 571 8.42 -13.48 12.24
C GLU A 571 8.42 -14.81 11.44
N GLY A 572 8.63 -15.94 12.11
CA GLY A 572 8.60 -17.25 11.48
C GLY A 572 7.23 -17.58 10.85
N LYS A 573 7.23 -18.56 9.95
CA LYS A 573 6.00 -19.12 9.37
C LYS A 573 5.51 -20.26 10.25
N TRP A 574 4.19 -20.37 10.40
CA TRP A 574 3.56 -21.47 11.10
C TRP A 574 3.71 -22.78 10.32
N GLU A 575 4.36 -23.76 10.94
CA GLU A 575 4.57 -25.10 10.41
C GLU A 575 3.80 -26.13 11.24
N PHE A 576 3.27 -27.15 10.57
CA PHE A 576 2.69 -28.31 11.24
C PHE A 576 3.79 -29.05 12.01
N LEU A 577 3.56 -29.30 13.31
CA LEU A 577 4.46 -30.07 14.15
C LEU A 577 3.94 -31.49 14.40
N TYR A 578 2.70 -31.61 14.88
CA TYR A 578 2.13 -32.89 15.30
C TYR A 578 0.60 -32.86 15.39
N THR A 579 -0.04 -34.03 15.34
CA THR A 579 -1.46 -34.21 15.69
C THR A 579 -1.55 -35.24 16.82
N THR A 580 -2.11 -34.85 17.96
CA THR A 580 -2.31 -35.76 19.10
C THR A 580 -3.47 -36.72 18.86
N ALA A 581 -3.49 -37.86 19.55
CA ALA A 581 -4.69 -38.68 19.70
C ALA A 581 -5.77 -37.93 20.49
N ALA A 582 -7.04 -38.32 20.33
CA ALA A 582 -8.13 -37.75 21.12
C ALA A 582 -7.91 -37.96 22.63
N GLY A 583 -8.35 -37.01 23.44
CA GLY A 583 -8.11 -36.95 24.90
C GLY A 583 -6.71 -36.49 25.33
N VAL A 584 -5.74 -36.40 24.42
CA VAL A 584 -4.36 -35.99 24.77
C VAL A 584 -4.23 -34.46 24.79
N LEU A 585 -4.01 -33.92 25.99
CA LEU A 585 -3.94 -32.48 26.29
C LEU A 585 -2.52 -31.93 26.55
N LYS A 586 -1.49 -32.73 26.28
CA LYS A 586 -0.08 -32.39 26.52
C LYS A 586 0.81 -32.89 25.40
N TYR A 587 1.92 -32.20 25.15
CA TYR A 587 2.95 -32.60 24.19
C TYR A 587 4.32 -32.08 24.61
N SER A 588 5.38 -32.84 24.29
CA SER A 588 6.77 -32.44 24.52
C SER A 588 7.46 -32.23 23.19
N ASP A 589 7.81 -30.99 22.87
CA ASP A 589 8.64 -30.69 21.71
C ASP A 589 10.11 -30.85 22.09
N THR A 590 10.79 -31.80 21.47
CA THR A 590 12.15 -32.25 21.83
C THR A 590 13.11 -32.15 20.66
N GLY A 591 14.40 -31.95 20.93
CA GLY A 591 15.42 -31.76 19.89
C GLY A 591 15.50 -30.33 19.38
N LEU A 592 15.02 -29.37 20.17
CA LEU A 592 15.16 -27.94 19.91
C LEU A 592 16.61 -27.49 20.16
N SER A 593 17.01 -26.38 19.56
CA SER A 593 18.29 -25.72 19.86
C SER A 593 18.24 -24.98 21.21
N PRO A 594 19.37 -24.89 21.95
CA PRO A 594 19.50 -24.02 23.13
C PRO A 594 19.17 -22.56 22.84
N ASN A 595 18.79 -21.81 23.87
CA ASN A 595 18.53 -20.37 23.85
C ASN A 595 17.59 -19.89 22.71
N THR A 596 16.71 -20.76 22.20
CA THR A 596 15.91 -20.51 21.00
C THR A 596 14.46 -20.26 21.35
N ARG A 597 13.93 -19.11 20.92
CA ARG A 597 12.52 -18.76 21.13
C ARG A 597 11.62 -19.43 20.09
N ASN A 598 10.83 -20.40 20.55
CA ASN A 598 9.83 -21.09 19.75
C ASN A 598 8.44 -20.60 20.15
N PHE A 599 7.56 -20.43 19.17
CA PHE A 599 6.17 -20.02 19.37
C PHE A 599 5.25 -21.14 18.90
N TYR A 600 4.17 -21.34 19.65
CA TYR A 600 3.21 -22.40 19.43
C TYR A 600 1.79 -21.87 19.38
N ARG A 601 0.95 -22.61 18.64
CA ARG A 601 -0.51 -22.53 18.71
C ARG A 601 -1.08 -23.92 18.53
N VAL A 602 -2.25 -24.16 19.12
CA VAL A 602 -2.94 -25.45 19.10
C VAL A 602 -4.38 -25.29 18.61
N ARG A 603 -4.89 -26.22 17.82
CA ARG A 603 -6.28 -26.18 17.31
C ARG A 603 -6.93 -27.56 17.44
N LYS A 604 -8.22 -27.61 17.77
CA LYS A 604 -9.01 -28.85 17.71
C LYS A 604 -9.02 -29.39 16.28
N ALA A 605 -9.12 -30.70 16.12
CA ALA A 605 -9.29 -31.33 14.82
C ALA A 605 -10.23 -32.55 14.91
N LEU A 606 -11.03 -32.74 13.87
CA LEU A 606 -11.86 -33.91 13.65
C LEU A 606 -11.18 -34.76 12.58
N GLY A 607 -10.43 -35.78 13.01
CA GLY A 607 -9.62 -36.62 12.14
C GLY A 607 -8.52 -35.85 11.40
N THR A 608 -8.24 -36.24 10.15
CA THR A 608 -7.15 -35.69 9.31
C THR A 608 -7.59 -34.57 8.36
N GLY A 609 -8.89 -34.29 8.24
CA GLY A 609 -9.45 -33.39 7.22
C GLY A 609 -10.03 -32.07 7.73
N SER A 610 -10.40 -31.97 9.01
CA SER A 610 -11.09 -30.79 9.56
C SER A 610 -10.36 -30.23 10.77
N ALA A 611 -10.01 -28.94 10.70
CA ALA A 611 -9.23 -28.25 11.73
C ALA A 611 -9.93 -26.95 12.16
N GLY A 612 -10.00 -26.73 13.47
CA GLY A 612 -10.72 -25.62 14.09
C GLY A 612 -9.89 -24.36 14.19
N ILE A 613 -10.40 -23.41 14.99
CA ILE A 613 -9.73 -22.15 15.27
C ILE A 613 -8.50 -22.42 16.15
N PRO A 614 -7.31 -21.86 15.84
CA PRO A 614 -6.15 -22.00 16.70
C PRO A 614 -6.23 -21.12 17.95
N TYR A 615 -5.73 -21.64 19.06
CA TYR A 615 -5.41 -20.89 20.26
C TYR A 615 -3.89 -20.72 20.42
N PRO A 616 -3.38 -19.50 20.60
CA PRO A 616 -4.09 -18.24 20.47
C PRO A 616 -4.32 -17.92 18.98
N ASN A 617 -5.44 -17.28 18.64
CA ASN A 617 -5.76 -16.89 17.26
C ASN A 617 -5.09 -15.54 16.91
N ASN A 618 -3.77 -15.49 17.01
CA ASN A 618 -2.98 -14.33 16.62
C ASN A 618 -1.70 -14.75 15.88
N GLU A 619 -1.05 -13.79 15.20
CA GLU A 619 0.15 -14.09 14.41
C GLU A 619 1.37 -14.45 15.26
N ILE A 620 1.41 -14.10 16.55
CA ILE A 620 2.59 -14.28 17.41
C ILE A 620 2.65 -15.69 17.99
N GLY A 621 1.54 -16.19 18.56
CA GLY A 621 1.50 -17.43 19.33
C GLY A 621 1.81 -17.25 20.83
N ILE A 622 1.86 -18.36 21.57
CA ILE A 622 2.50 -18.40 22.90
C ILE A 622 3.92 -18.90 22.69
N GLY A 623 4.93 -18.14 23.15
CA GLY A 623 6.33 -18.47 22.88
C GLY A 623 7.26 -18.32 24.06
N ALA A 624 8.03 -19.37 24.30
CA ALA A 624 9.06 -19.50 25.34
C ALA A 624 10.44 -19.70 24.70
N TYR A 625 11.49 -19.33 25.43
CA TYR A 625 12.86 -19.74 25.11
C TYR A 625 13.09 -21.15 25.66
N THR A 626 13.82 -21.99 24.93
CA THR A 626 14.56 -23.09 25.57
C THR A 626 15.61 -22.51 26.53
N TYR A 627 15.97 -23.25 27.58
CA TYR A 627 17.02 -22.80 28.50
C TYR A 627 18.38 -22.63 27.79
N LEU A 628 19.30 -21.89 28.43
CA LEU A 628 20.69 -21.80 27.97
C LEU A 628 21.37 -23.18 27.98
N GLY A 629 22.51 -23.29 27.30
CA GLY A 629 23.32 -24.51 27.29
C GLY A 629 23.67 -24.99 28.70
N ASN A 630 23.73 -26.31 28.91
CA ASN A 630 24.07 -26.88 30.20
C ASN A 630 25.52 -26.55 30.57
N ILE A 631 25.78 -26.32 31.85
CA ILE A 631 27.14 -26.18 32.38
C ILE A 631 27.65 -27.54 32.88
N HIS A 632 28.88 -27.86 32.48
CA HIS A 632 29.72 -28.86 33.13
C HIS A 632 30.62 -28.15 34.14
N LEU A 633 30.41 -28.45 35.43
CA LEU A 633 31.17 -27.88 36.56
C LEU A 633 32.20 -28.91 37.05
N SER A 634 33.45 -28.48 37.17
CA SER A 634 34.57 -29.24 37.74
C SER A 634 35.25 -28.43 38.83
N GLY A 635 36.03 -29.09 39.70
CA GLY A 635 36.75 -28.39 40.76
C GLY A 635 37.63 -29.28 41.61
N ASP A 636 38.60 -28.65 42.26
CA ASP A 636 39.69 -29.27 42.99
C ASP A 636 40.04 -28.46 44.25
N ALA A 637 40.48 -29.14 45.32
CA ALA A 637 41.04 -28.48 46.49
C ALA A 637 42.44 -27.97 46.15
N TYR A 638 42.58 -26.64 46.09
CA TYR A 638 43.81 -25.95 45.70
C TYR A 638 44.74 -25.74 46.91
N SER A 639 44.16 -25.67 48.11
CA SER A 639 44.83 -25.65 49.41
C SER A 639 43.88 -26.19 50.49
N ASN A 640 44.27 -26.10 51.76
CA ASN A 640 43.39 -26.41 52.89
C ASN A 640 42.27 -25.36 53.14
N ASN A 641 42.29 -24.21 52.44
CA ASN A 641 41.32 -23.12 52.60
C ASN A 641 40.78 -22.57 51.26
N THR A 642 41.11 -23.22 50.13
CA THR A 642 40.73 -22.78 48.78
C THR A 642 40.28 -23.97 47.94
N ILE A 643 39.06 -23.91 47.41
CA ILE A 643 38.57 -24.81 46.35
C ILE A 643 38.50 -24.03 45.04
N ARG A 644 39.19 -24.50 44.01
CA ARG A 644 39.06 -23.95 42.66
C ARG A 644 37.92 -24.65 41.93
N LEU A 645 37.01 -23.86 41.36
CA LEU A 645 35.95 -24.31 40.45
C LEU A 645 36.25 -23.85 39.04
N SER A 646 35.87 -24.65 38.05
CA SER A 646 36.01 -24.38 36.62
C SER A 646 34.80 -24.90 35.86
N TRP A 647 34.47 -24.32 34.71
CA TRP A 647 33.29 -24.71 33.95
C TRP A 647 33.45 -24.63 32.43
N SER A 648 32.62 -25.41 31.75
CA SER A 648 32.53 -25.47 30.28
C SER A 648 31.11 -25.85 29.82
N GLY A 649 30.86 -25.83 28.51
CA GLY A 649 29.63 -26.34 27.88
C GLY A 649 28.61 -25.29 27.47
N ASN A 650 28.56 -24.13 28.14
CA ASN A 650 27.76 -23.00 27.67
C ASN A 650 28.60 -22.11 26.73
N ASN A 651 28.12 -21.89 25.51
CA ASN A 651 28.76 -21.06 24.49
C ASN A 651 28.17 -19.62 24.43
N GLU A 652 27.15 -19.33 25.24
CA GLU A 652 26.53 -18.02 25.34
C GLU A 652 27.29 -17.13 26.32
N ARG A 653 27.45 -15.84 26.00
CA ARG A 653 28.12 -14.86 26.88
C ARG A 653 27.21 -14.50 28.06
N ALA A 654 27.24 -15.33 29.09
CA ALA A 654 26.33 -15.35 30.24
C ALA A 654 27.10 -15.39 31.57
N ASP A 655 26.56 -14.74 32.59
CA ASP A 655 27.09 -14.78 33.95
C ASP A 655 26.90 -16.19 34.56
N ILE A 656 27.75 -16.55 35.51
CA ILE A 656 27.76 -17.88 36.14
C ILE A 656 27.45 -17.72 37.62
N ILE A 657 26.26 -18.17 38.03
CA ILE A 657 25.83 -18.15 39.43
C ILE A 657 26.27 -19.45 40.08
N ILE A 658 27.09 -19.35 41.12
CA ILE A 658 27.61 -20.48 41.87
C ILE A 658 26.90 -20.55 43.23
N GLU A 659 26.38 -21.73 43.56
CA GLU A 659 25.77 -22.03 44.85
C GLU A 659 26.53 -23.15 45.55
N ARG A 660 26.56 -23.11 46.88
CA ARG A 660 27.26 -24.07 47.74
C ARG A 660 26.38 -24.51 48.91
N LYS A 661 26.53 -25.77 49.35
CA LYS A 661 26.07 -26.28 50.64
C LYS A 661 27.21 -27.03 51.35
N MET A 662 27.19 -27.02 52.68
CA MET A 662 27.98 -27.95 53.50
C MET A 662 27.11 -29.14 53.90
N ALA A 663 27.63 -30.35 53.72
CA ALA A 663 26.95 -31.60 54.08
C ALA A 663 25.46 -31.62 53.65
N ASN A 664 24.55 -31.92 54.57
CA ASN A 664 23.12 -32.07 54.33
C ASN A 664 22.36 -30.73 54.30
N GLY A 665 23.06 -29.59 54.26
CA GLY A 665 22.46 -28.26 54.28
C GLY A 665 21.79 -27.84 52.96
N SER A 666 21.08 -26.71 53.00
CA SER A 666 20.53 -26.06 51.81
C SER A 666 21.62 -25.33 51.02
N PHE A 667 21.46 -25.25 49.70
CA PHE A 667 22.29 -24.40 48.85
C PHE A 667 22.06 -22.91 49.14
N SER A 668 23.14 -22.15 49.25
CA SER A 668 23.14 -20.69 49.26
C SER A 668 23.93 -20.15 48.08
N ALA A 669 23.47 -19.04 47.49
CA ALA A 669 24.24 -18.29 46.50
C ALA A 669 25.55 -17.79 47.11
N LEU A 670 26.65 -18.00 46.37
CA LEU A 670 28.01 -17.73 46.83
C LEU A 670 28.64 -16.58 46.06
N THR A 671 28.51 -16.61 44.73
CA THR A 671 28.99 -15.55 43.84
C THR A 671 28.24 -15.59 42.50
N THR A 672 28.35 -14.50 41.74
CA THR A 672 28.03 -14.41 40.32
C THR A 672 29.32 -14.01 39.59
N VAL A 673 29.78 -14.84 38.67
CA VAL A 673 31.03 -14.63 37.93
C VAL A 673 30.71 -14.13 36.51
N GLY A 674 31.42 -13.09 36.07
CA GLY A 674 31.21 -12.48 34.75
C GLY A 674 31.58 -13.40 33.57
N PRO A 675 31.08 -13.12 32.36
CA PRO A 675 31.00 -14.07 31.27
C PRO A 675 32.34 -14.33 30.56
N ASP A 676 33.35 -13.50 30.81
CA ASP A 676 34.67 -13.57 30.18
C ASP A 676 35.67 -14.44 30.97
N THR A 677 35.18 -15.21 31.95
CA THR A 677 35.99 -16.12 32.78
C THR A 677 35.37 -17.52 32.87
N ASN A 678 36.22 -18.55 32.98
CA ASN A 678 35.82 -19.96 33.03
C ASN A 678 36.22 -20.68 34.32
N TYR A 679 36.66 -19.94 35.33
CA TYR A 679 37.04 -20.44 36.65
C TYR A 679 36.79 -19.40 37.75
N TRP A 680 36.66 -19.88 38.98
CA TRP A 680 36.58 -19.06 40.19
C TRP A 680 37.04 -19.87 41.41
N THR A 681 37.62 -19.22 42.42
CA THR A 681 38.11 -19.87 43.64
C THR A 681 37.23 -19.53 44.83
N ASP A 682 36.66 -20.56 45.45
CA ASP A 682 36.02 -20.45 46.75
C ASP A 682 37.08 -20.38 47.85
N THR A 683 37.11 -19.26 48.57
CA THR A 683 37.92 -19.01 49.77
C THR A 683 37.05 -18.70 50.98
N THR A 684 35.74 -18.93 50.89
CA THR A 684 34.74 -18.34 51.80
C THR A 684 34.38 -19.25 52.96
N GLY A 685 35.29 -19.38 53.93
CA GLY A 685 35.06 -20.20 55.13
C GLY A 685 35.05 -21.69 54.87
N LEU A 686 36.05 -22.15 54.12
CA LEU A 686 36.30 -23.57 53.90
C LEU A 686 37.02 -24.17 55.12
N VAL A 687 36.55 -25.31 55.60
CA VAL A 687 37.09 -26.04 56.74
C VAL A 687 37.97 -27.18 56.19
N PRO A 688 39.23 -27.32 56.62
CA PRO A 688 40.09 -28.43 56.22
C PRO A 688 39.43 -29.79 56.46
N GLY A 689 39.51 -30.70 55.49
CA GLY A 689 38.94 -32.05 55.52
C GLY A 689 37.44 -32.14 55.23
N ALA A 690 36.69 -31.03 55.26
CA ALA A 690 35.24 -31.02 55.05
C ALA A 690 34.82 -31.09 53.57
N SER A 691 33.64 -31.65 53.30
CA SER A 691 33.09 -31.76 51.95
C SER A 691 32.05 -30.69 51.64
N TYR A 692 32.25 -30.01 50.51
CA TYR A 692 31.41 -28.93 50.00
C TYR A 692 30.78 -29.36 48.69
N THR A 693 29.45 -29.24 48.59
CA THR A 693 28.74 -29.53 47.36
C THR A 693 28.35 -28.23 46.66
N TYR A 694 28.75 -28.11 45.41
CA TYR A 694 28.54 -26.96 44.55
C TYR A 694 27.57 -27.30 43.41
N ARG A 695 26.89 -26.28 42.90
CA ARG A 695 26.20 -26.32 41.62
C ARG A 695 26.26 -24.93 40.99
N ALA A 696 26.30 -24.87 39.66
CA ALA A 696 26.36 -23.60 38.92
C ALA A 696 25.27 -23.53 37.84
N LYS A 697 24.78 -22.32 37.53
CA LYS A 697 23.93 -22.08 36.35
C LYS A 697 24.34 -20.81 35.60
N ALA A 698 24.16 -20.83 34.29
CA ALA A 698 24.36 -19.65 33.43
C ALA A 698 23.13 -18.75 33.52
N ARG A 699 23.32 -17.44 33.46
CA ARG A 699 22.26 -16.44 33.38
C ARG A 699 22.64 -15.30 32.44
N THR A 700 21.73 -14.94 31.55
CA THR A 700 21.73 -13.65 30.86
C THR A 700 20.62 -12.77 31.44
N VAL A 701 20.53 -11.53 30.99
CA VAL A 701 19.43 -10.60 31.32
C VAL A 701 18.03 -11.12 30.97
N THR A 702 17.90 -12.16 30.13
CA THR A 702 16.60 -12.65 29.61
C THR A 702 16.37 -14.16 29.74
N ASN A 703 17.39 -14.97 30.04
CA ASN A 703 17.30 -16.43 30.08
C ASN A 703 18.32 -17.04 31.06
N GLU A 704 18.13 -18.28 31.48
CA GLU A 704 19.11 -19.01 32.31
C GLU A 704 19.25 -20.49 31.89
N SER A 705 20.28 -21.17 32.36
CA SER A 705 20.39 -22.63 32.25
C SER A 705 19.71 -23.33 33.44
N LEU A 706 19.48 -24.63 33.32
CA LEU A 706 19.37 -25.48 34.51
C LEU A 706 20.69 -25.44 35.30
N TYR A 707 20.65 -25.79 36.59
CA TYR A 707 21.87 -26.04 37.34
C TYR A 707 22.66 -27.21 36.75
N SER A 708 23.98 -27.14 36.86
CA SER A 708 24.90 -28.25 36.63
C SER A 708 24.53 -29.45 37.51
N ALA A 709 25.11 -30.61 37.19
CA ALA A 709 25.22 -31.68 38.19
C ALA A 709 25.86 -31.13 39.48
N GLU A 710 25.48 -31.70 40.62
CA GLU A 710 26.09 -31.37 41.90
C GLU A 710 27.52 -31.90 41.96
N LEU A 711 28.48 -31.01 42.17
CA LEU A 711 29.90 -31.32 42.31
C LEU A 711 30.27 -31.29 43.80
N THR A 712 30.65 -32.42 44.39
CA THR A 712 31.18 -32.43 45.75
C THR A 712 32.70 -32.45 45.73
N VAL A 713 33.32 -31.44 46.33
CA VAL A 713 34.78 -31.33 46.53
C VAL A 713 35.07 -31.46 48.02
N ARG A 714 36.00 -32.35 48.38
CA ARG A 714 36.54 -32.43 49.74
C ARG A 714 37.71 -31.47 49.86
N ASN A 715 37.63 -30.51 50.78
CA ASN A 715 38.61 -29.45 50.99
C ASN A 715 39.82 -29.99 51.76
N TYR A 716 40.61 -30.87 51.12
CA TYR A 716 41.70 -31.61 51.76
C TYR A 716 42.91 -31.65 50.82
N TYR A 717 44.05 -31.19 51.33
CA TYR A 717 45.28 -30.96 50.58
C TYR A 717 46.46 -31.55 51.35
N LEU A 718 47.40 -32.18 50.63
CA LEU A 718 48.49 -32.96 51.22
C LEU A 718 49.85 -32.36 50.83
N GLU A 719 50.63 -31.92 51.81
CA GLU A 719 51.93 -31.30 51.58
C GLU A 719 53.01 -32.32 51.24
N ALA A 720 53.90 -31.95 50.32
CA ALA A 720 54.99 -32.82 49.88
C ALA A 720 56.07 -32.96 50.97
N PRO A 721 56.71 -34.15 51.11
CA PRO A 721 57.85 -34.31 52.00
C PRO A 721 59.03 -33.44 51.54
N SER A 722 59.97 -33.18 52.44
CA SER A 722 61.13 -32.33 52.17
C SER A 722 62.44 -32.97 52.65
N ASN A 723 63.59 -32.34 52.37
CA ASN A 723 64.90 -32.74 52.88
C ASN A 723 65.28 -34.22 52.59
N LEU A 724 65.00 -34.73 51.39
CA LEU A 724 65.37 -36.10 51.01
C LEU A 724 66.90 -36.24 50.89
N THR A 725 67.44 -37.27 51.53
CA THR A 725 68.87 -37.63 51.60
C THR A 725 69.08 -39.13 51.31
N ILE A 726 70.31 -39.53 50.96
CA ILE A 726 70.67 -40.90 50.56
C ILE A 726 72.06 -41.31 51.08
N SER A 727 72.24 -42.61 51.39
CA SER A 727 73.51 -43.21 51.82
C SER A 727 73.58 -44.70 51.47
N VAL A 728 74.76 -45.32 51.60
CA VAL A 728 74.99 -46.77 51.43
C VAL A 728 75.55 -47.36 52.72
N ASP A 729 75.07 -48.54 53.13
CA ASP A 729 75.61 -49.24 54.31
C ASP A 729 76.76 -50.21 53.98
N ALA A 730 77.34 -50.82 55.03
CA ALA A 730 78.46 -51.75 54.90
C ALA A 730 78.13 -53.01 54.05
N ASP A 731 76.85 -53.36 53.95
CA ASP A 731 76.35 -54.51 53.17
C ASP A 731 76.00 -54.11 51.72
N GLN A 732 76.21 -52.84 51.35
CA GLN A 732 75.92 -52.21 50.05
C GLN A 732 74.42 -51.98 49.75
N ASN A 733 73.57 -51.89 50.77
CA ASN A 733 72.17 -51.47 50.64
C ASN A 733 72.05 -49.94 50.64
N VAL A 734 71.00 -49.39 50.03
CA VAL A 734 70.74 -47.94 49.99
C VAL A 734 69.78 -47.55 51.11
N ASN A 735 70.10 -46.50 51.87
CA ASN A 735 69.22 -45.91 52.89
C ASN A 735 68.80 -44.49 52.48
N LEU A 736 67.51 -44.19 52.56
CA LEU A 736 66.88 -42.90 52.32
C LEU A 736 66.37 -42.29 53.64
N SER A 737 66.38 -40.96 53.75
CA SER A 737 65.76 -40.23 54.88
C SER A 737 65.19 -38.89 54.41
N TRP A 738 64.03 -38.48 54.92
CA TRP A 738 63.32 -37.24 54.59
C TRP A 738 62.58 -36.65 55.79
N GLN A 739 62.20 -35.39 55.69
CA GLN A 739 61.30 -34.71 56.62
C GLN A 739 59.85 -34.85 56.16
N ASP A 740 58.98 -35.21 57.10
CA ASP A 740 57.53 -35.15 56.94
C ASP A 740 57.01 -33.72 57.13
N ASN A 741 56.03 -33.35 56.30
CA ASN A 741 55.34 -32.06 56.30
C ASN A 741 53.81 -32.21 56.38
N SER A 742 53.29 -33.43 56.27
CA SER A 742 51.88 -33.73 56.51
C SER A 742 51.71 -34.33 57.92
N ALA A 743 50.48 -34.35 58.42
CA ALA A 743 50.10 -35.06 59.65
C ALA A 743 48.87 -35.97 59.41
N ASP A 744 48.54 -36.14 58.14
CA ASP A 744 47.22 -36.44 57.57
C ASP A 744 47.33 -37.51 56.46
N GLU A 745 48.56 -37.83 56.04
CA GLU A 745 48.88 -38.90 55.12
C GLU A 745 48.60 -40.27 55.73
N THR A 746 48.48 -41.30 54.88
CA THR A 746 48.50 -42.71 55.33
C THR A 746 49.86 -43.36 55.14
N GLY A 747 50.78 -42.66 54.47
CA GLY A 747 52.16 -43.06 54.25
C GLY A 747 52.81 -42.34 53.08
N PHE A 748 53.92 -42.92 52.61
CA PHE A 748 54.74 -42.36 51.53
C PHE A 748 55.03 -43.40 50.45
N GLU A 749 54.98 -42.97 49.19
CA GLU A 749 55.48 -43.75 48.06
C GLU A 749 56.93 -43.39 47.76
N ILE A 750 57.79 -44.41 47.67
CA ILE A 750 59.16 -44.30 47.19
C ILE A 750 59.19 -44.69 45.71
N TRP A 751 59.58 -43.75 44.86
CA TRP A 751 59.76 -43.96 43.43
C TRP A 751 61.25 -44.07 43.10
N ARG A 752 61.61 -45.07 42.31
CA ARG A 752 62.99 -45.43 41.95
C ARG A 752 63.16 -45.37 40.43
N TYR A 753 64.19 -44.71 39.98
CA TYR A 753 64.72 -44.79 38.62
C TYR A 753 66.03 -45.59 38.67
N THR A 754 66.15 -46.61 37.82
CA THR A 754 67.41 -47.34 37.62
C THR A 754 68.05 -46.85 36.34
N TYR A 755 69.33 -46.47 36.39
CA TYR A 755 70.04 -45.93 35.23
C TYR A 755 70.04 -46.94 34.07
N GLY A 756 69.75 -46.47 32.86
CA GLY A 756 69.53 -47.33 31.68
C GLY A 756 68.10 -47.88 31.52
N LYS A 757 67.17 -47.59 32.44
CA LYS A 757 65.72 -47.76 32.21
C LYS A 757 65.11 -46.45 31.67
N SER A 758 63.88 -46.51 31.15
CA SER A 758 63.24 -45.39 30.46
C SER A 758 62.43 -44.44 31.36
N THR A 759 61.94 -44.89 32.52
CA THR A 759 61.07 -44.10 33.42
C THR A 759 61.31 -44.45 34.89
N TYR A 760 60.96 -43.52 35.79
CA TYR A 760 60.76 -43.84 37.21
C TYR A 760 59.63 -44.87 37.38
N SER A 761 59.74 -45.72 38.39
CA SER A 761 58.67 -46.61 38.83
C SER A 761 58.47 -46.54 40.34
N GLN A 762 57.22 -46.67 40.80
CA GLN A 762 56.94 -46.88 42.21
C GLN A 762 57.61 -48.17 42.66
N TYR A 763 58.46 -48.07 43.68
CA TYR A 763 59.28 -49.18 44.16
C TYR A 763 58.80 -49.72 45.49
N ALA A 764 58.47 -48.83 46.43
CA ALA A 764 58.02 -49.21 47.76
C ALA A 764 56.99 -48.22 48.30
N ILE A 765 56.29 -48.65 49.35
CA ILE A 765 55.41 -47.84 50.18
C ILE A 765 55.88 -48.01 51.62
N VAL A 766 55.92 -46.91 52.38
CA VAL A 766 56.06 -46.92 53.85
C VAL A 766 54.83 -46.28 54.49
N GLY A 767 54.57 -46.60 55.76
CA GLY A 767 53.40 -46.11 56.48
C GLY A 767 53.47 -44.63 56.90
N GLN A 768 52.40 -44.15 57.52
CA GLN A 768 52.25 -42.81 58.08
C GLN A 768 53.43 -42.39 58.99
N ASN A 769 53.79 -41.11 59.00
CA ASN A 769 54.92 -40.53 59.74
C ASN A 769 56.30 -41.17 59.45
N ALA A 770 56.44 -42.03 58.43
CA ALA A 770 57.73 -42.62 58.09
C ALA A 770 58.66 -41.58 57.48
N THR A 771 59.86 -41.45 58.04
CA THR A 771 60.90 -40.48 57.64
C THR A 771 62.11 -41.15 57.00
N SER A 772 62.08 -42.46 56.76
CA SER A 772 63.20 -43.20 56.15
C SER A 772 62.76 -44.50 55.47
N PHE A 773 63.61 -45.01 54.56
CA PHE A 773 63.42 -46.28 53.85
C PHE A 773 64.76 -46.93 53.51
N LYS A 774 64.83 -48.27 53.50
CA LYS A 774 66.03 -49.04 53.14
C LYS A 774 65.75 -49.94 51.94
N ASP A 775 66.45 -49.71 50.83
CA ASP A 775 66.44 -50.57 49.66
C ASP A 775 67.57 -51.61 49.73
N VAL A 776 67.18 -52.87 49.88
CA VAL A 776 68.08 -54.04 49.91
C VAL A 776 68.16 -54.79 48.57
N ASN A 777 67.34 -54.43 47.57
CA ASN A 777 67.33 -55.08 46.25
C ASN A 777 68.00 -54.17 45.21
N VAL A 778 69.29 -53.90 45.47
CA VAL A 778 70.16 -53.09 44.63
C VAL A 778 71.27 -53.93 44.02
N GLU A 779 71.52 -53.74 42.73
CA GLU A 779 72.50 -54.51 41.96
C GLU A 779 73.87 -53.83 41.99
N LYS A 780 74.94 -54.63 42.17
CA LYS A 780 76.31 -54.12 42.08
C LYS A 780 76.65 -53.75 40.64
N GLY A 781 77.16 -52.54 40.42
CA GLY A 781 77.35 -51.94 39.10
C GLY A 781 76.19 -51.06 38.63
N ALA A 782 75.09 -50.93 39.39
CA ALA A 782 73.94 -50.11 39.01
C ALA A 782 73.89 -48.77 39.75
N GLN A 783 73.33 -47.75 39.11
CA GLN A 783 72.96 -46.48 39.73
C GLN A 783 71.44 -46.35 39.87
N TYR A 784 71.01 -45.86 41.02
CA TYR A 784 69.62 -45.60 41.36
C TYR A 784 69.40 -44.12 41.70
N MET A 785 68.23 -43.59 41.36
CA MET A 785 67.78 -42.25 41.73
C MET A 785 66.37 -42.34 42.33
N TYR A 786 66.11 -41.60 43.41
CA TYR A 786 64.89 -41.74 44.21
C TYR A 786 64.13 -40.42 44.36
N LEU A 787 62.81 -40.56 44.48
CA LEU A 787 61.83 -39.51 44.82
C LEU A 787 60.85 -40.06 45.85
N VAL A 788 60.29 -39.21 46.71
CA VAL A 788 59.26 -39.59 47.70
C VAL A 788 58.06 -38.65 47.59
N ARG A 789 56.84 -39.15 47.81
CA ARG A 789 55.62 -38.33 47.97
C ARG A 789 54.70 -38.92 49.04
N ALA A 790 53.92 -38.08 49.72
CA ALA A 790 52.89 -38.49 50.66
C ALA A 790 51.63 -38.97 49.92
N TYR A 791 50.84 -39.86 50.52
CA TYR A 791 49.56 -40.31 49.96
C TYR A 791 48.52 -40.71 51.02
N VAL A 792 47.23 -40.61 50.67
CA VAL A 792 46.08 -40.98 51.50
C VAL A 792 45.28 -42.11 50.86
N THR A 793 45.35 -43.29 51.47
CA THR A 793 44.80 -44.57 50.95
C THR A 793 43.27 -44.53 50.77
N SER A 794 42.54 -43.84 51.66
CA SER A 794 41.07 -43.75 51.62
C SER A 794 40.54 -42.93 50.45
N ASP A 795 41.33 -41.99 49.94
CA ASP A 795 40.88 -40.94 49.01
C ASP A 795 41.65 -40.95 47.68
N GLY A 796 42.72 -41.74 47.55
CA GLY A 796 43.57 -41.76 46.35
C GLY A 796 44.31 -40.43 46.11
N LEU A 797 44.48 -39.63 47.17
CA LEU A 797 45.13 -38.32 47.12
C LEU A 797 46.65 -38.48 47.27
N TYR A 798 47.42 -37.71 46.51
CA TYR A 798 48.88 -37.71 46.52
C TYR A 798 49.41 -36.29 46.60
N SER A 799 50.51 -36.09 47.33
CA SER A 799 51.28 -34.84 47.25
C SER A 799 52.13 -34.77 45.97
N SER A 800 52.73 -33.61 45.73
CA SER A 800 53.92 -33.51 44.86
C SER A 800 55.10 -34.34 45.40
N PHE A 801 56.11 -34.57 44.55
CA PHE A 801 57.35 -35.26 44.93
C PHE A 801 58.38 -34.34 45.60
N THR A 802 59.29 -34.95 46.38
CA THR A 802 60.54 -34.35 46.89
C THR A 802 61.50 -33.92 45.77
N ASN A 803 62.63 -33.31 46.15
CA ASN A 803 63.85 -33.33 45.34
C ASN A 803 64.30 -34.77 45.01
N SER A 804 65.08 -34.95 43.94
CA SER A 804 65.73 -36.23 43.64
C SER A 804 67.06 -36.38 44.36
N VAL A 805 67.43 -37.62 44.67
CA VAL A 805 68.76 -38.02 45.20
C VAL A 805 69.26 -39.25 44.46
N SER A 806 70.57 -39.40 44.26
CA SER A 806 71.14 -40.52 43.48
C SER A 806 72.30 -41.21 44.16
N MET A 807 72.49 -42.50 43.86
CA MET A 807 73.56 -43.33 44.44
C MET A 807 73.93 -44.50 43.51
N GLY A 808 75.22 -44.78 43.41
CA GLY A 808 75.77 -45.93 42.70
C GLY A 808 76.13 -47.04 43.69
N VAL A 809 75.84 -48.28 43.33
CA VAL A 809 76.00 -49.44 44.21
C VAL A 809 77.11 -50.33 43.68
N GLY A 810 78.11 -50.61 44.52
CA GLY A 810 78.97 -51.79 44.41
C GLY A 810 80.08 -51.84 43.34
N LEU A 811 80.24 -50.87 42.43
CA LEU A 811 81.43 -50.79 41.54
C LEU A 811 81.97 -49.40 41.24
N ILE A 812 81.19 -48.32 41.31
CA ILE A 812 81.68 -46.94 41.17
C ILE A 812 80.65 -45.98 41.79
N SER A 813 81.07 -45.15 42.73
CA SER A 813 80.18 -44.16 43.37
C SER A 813 80.01 -42.94 42.48
N PRO A 814 78.80 -42.39 42.31
CA PRO A 814 78.60 -41.14 41.58
C PRO A 814 79.26 -40.00 42.35
N PRO A 815 79.85 -39.01 41.66
CA PRO A 815 80.26 -37.77 42.29
C PRO A 815 79.04 -37.14 42.95
N VAL A 816 79.17 -36.69 44.20
CA VAL A 816 78.07 -36.06 44.96
C VAL A 816 78.45 -34.64 45.37
N ASN A 817 77.47 -33.87 45.85
CA ASN A 817 77.65 -32.46 46.18
C ASN A 817 78.20 -31.67 44.98
N LEU A 818 77.78 -32.05 43.76
CA LEU A 818 78.13 -31.28 42.58
C LEU A 818 77.58 -29.86 42.77
N ASN A 819 78.48 -28.89 42.73
CA ASN A 819 78.16 -27.48 42.85
C ASN A 819 79.01 -26.69 41.84
N TYR A 820 78.85 -25.36 41.86
CA TYR A 820 79.67 -24.48 41.07
C TYR A 820 80.05 -23.23 41.86
N LYS A 821 81.26 -22.75 41.60
CA LYS A 821 81.68 -21.38 41.88
C LYS A 821 81.65 -20.59 40.58
N TYR A 822 80.93 -19.48 40.59
CA TYR A 822 80.98 -18.50 39.51
C TYR A 822 82.37 -17.87 39.44
N ILE A 823 82.93 -17.79 38.22
CA ILE A 823 84.22 -17.16 37.94
C ILE A 823 83.99 -15.89 37.10
N SER A 824 83.19 -16.00 36.04
CA SER A 824 82.72 -14.87 35.23
C SER A 824 81.41 -15.22 34.52
N ASP A 825 80.86 -14.24 33.81
CA ASP A 825 79.68 -14.32 32.93
C ASP A 825 79.76 -15.40 31.83
N THR A 826 80.95 -15.96 31.65
CA THR A 826 81.35 -16.91 30.61
C THR A 826 82.07 -18.14 31.20
N GLN A 827 82.26 -18.23 32.53
CA GLN A 827 83.06 -19.26 33.19
C GLN A 827 82.55 -19.69 34.58
N VAL A 828 82.50 -21.00 34.84
CA VAL A 828 82.31 -21.58 36.19
C VAL A 828 83.36 -22.62 36.51
N LEU A 829 83.82 -22.61 37.75
CA LEU A 829 84.50 -23.74 38.36
C LEU A 829 83.42 -24.67 38.92
N LEU A 830 83.14 -25.77 38.25
CA LEU A 830 82.40 -26.88 38.83
C LEU A 830 83.27 -27.53 39.92
N GLU A 831 82.69 -27.87 41.06
CA GLU A 831 83.34 -28.63 42.12
C GLU A 831 82.43 -29.77 42.56
N TRP A 832 83.00 -30.94 42.87
CA TRP A 832 82.26 -32.11 43.34
C TRP A 832 83.04 -32.86 44.41
N THR A 833 82.32 -33.59 45.24
CA THR A 833 82.93 -34.59 46.13
C THR A 833 83.11 -35.87 45.35
N ASP A 834 84.37 -36.25 45.18
CA ASP A 834 84.72 -37.61 44.80
C ASP A 834 84.45 -38.57 45.95
N THR A 835 83.64 -39.58 45.69
CA THR A 835 83.17 -40.64 46.59
C THR A 835 83.56 -42.03 46.09
N SER A 836 84.32 -42.07 44.99
CA SER A 836 84.86 -43.26 44.37
C SER A 836 86.36 -43.31 44.67
N ASP A 837 86.88 -44.53 44.87
CA ASP A 837 88.33 -44.78 44.95
C ASP A 837 88.83 -45.56 43.72
N ASN A 838 87.94 -45.95 42.81
CA ASN A 838 88.18 -46.94 41.76
C ASN A 838 87.72 -46.51 40.36
N GLU A 839 87.52 -45.21 40.13
CA GLU A 839 87.38 -44.60 38.82
C GLU A 839 88.74 -44.46 38.10
N ASP A 840 88.71 -44.36 36.77
CA ASP A 840 89.85 -43.95 35.93
C ASP A 840 89.85 -42.42 35.71
N GLY A 841 88.70 -41.77 35.92
CA GLY A 841 88.51 -40.33 35.84
C GLY A 841 87.04 -39.93 35.81
N PHE A 842 86.77 -38.67 35.45
CA PHE A 842 85.41 -38.16 35.27
C PHE A 842 85.20 -37.50 33.91
N LYS A 843 83.95 -37.46 33.44
CA LYS A 843 83.51 -36.68 32.29
C LYS A 843 82.60 -35.56 32.76
N ILE A 844 82.87 -34.34 32.33
CA ILE A 844 81.99 -33.20 32.55
C ILE A 844 80.98 -33.18 31.42
N GLU A 845 79.70 -33.33 31.75
CA GLU A 845 78.61 -33.34 30.78
C GLU A 845 77.71 -32.11 30.95
N ARG A 846 77.19 -31.60 29.83
CA ARG A 846 76.31 -30.42 29.78
C ARG A 846 75.13 -30.69 28.86
N ARG A 847 73.94 -30.21 29.25
CA ARG A 847 72.79 -29.99 28.36
C ARG A 847 72.30 -28.54 28.45
N ILE A 848 71.55 -28.10 27.44
CA ILE A 848 70.93 -26.78 27.37
C ILE A 848 69.41 -26.98 27.40
N GLY A 849 68.73 -26.34 28.35
CA GLY A 849 67.31 -26.60 28.61
C GLY A 849 67.02 -27.97 29.24
N THR A 850 65.78 -28.16 29.67
CA THR A 850 65.29 -29.38 30.36
C THR A 850 65.29 -30.61 29.46
N ASP A 851 64.98 -30.44 28.18
CA ASP A 851 64.84 -31.54 27.21
C ASP A 851 66.08 -31.72 26.33
N GLY A 852 67.17 -30.99 26.65
CA GLY A 852 68.42 -31.02 25.90
C GLY A 852 69.18 -32.33 26.04
N VAL A 853 69.84 -32.75 24.96
CA VAL A 853 70.72 -33.92 24.96
C VAL A 853 71.99 -33.64 25.76
N TRP A 854 72.38 -34.60 26.61
CA TRP A 854 73.64 -34.55 27.34
C TRP A 854 74.84 -34.69 26.40
N THR A 855 75.75 -33.72 26.46
CA THR A 855 76.99 -33.68 25.66
C THR A 855 78.21 -33.66 26.58
N THR A 856 79.19 -34.51 26.33
CA THR A 856 80.47 -34.47 27.06
C THR A 856 81.26 -33.23 26.61
N LEU A 857 81.59 -32.36 27.56
CA LEU A 857 82.45 -31.21 27.36
C LEU A 857 83.93 -31.55 27.46
N TYR A 858 84.28 -32.30 28.51
CA TYR A 858 85.67 -32.54 28.85
C TYR A 858 85.85 -33.80 29.69
N TRP A 859 87.07 -34.33 29.69
CA TRP A 859 87.49 -35.49 30.48
C TRP A 859 88.56 -35.04 31.47
N VAL A 860 88.38 -35.37 32.74
CA VAL A 860 89.29 -35.03 33.84
C VAL A 860 89.84 -36.31 34.46
N SER A 861 91.06 -36.24 35.00
CA SER A 861 91.75 -37.42 35.54
C SER A 861 91.12 -37.93 36.84
N LYS A 862 91.47 -39.17 37.20
CA LYS A 862 91.22 -39.77 38.53
C LYS A 862 91.48 -38.78 39.68
N ASN A 863 90.67 -38.82 40.74
CA ASN A 863 90.73 -37.92 41.90
C ASN A 863 90.57 -36.41 41.63
N GLN A 864 90.32 -35.97 40.39
CA GLN A 864 90.08 -34.55 40.13
C GLN A 864 88.68 -34.17 40.64
N LYS A 865 88.61 -33.13 41.48
CA LYS A 865 87.38 -32.70 42.20
C LYS A 865 86.79 -31.39 41.69
N SER A 866 87.36 -30.82 40.63
CA SER A 866 86.88 -29.58 40.05
C SER A 866 87.28 -29.39 38.58
N TYR A 867 86.52 -28.60 37.84
CA TYR A 867 86.79 -28.26 36.44
C TYR A 867 86.27 -26.86 36.08
N ASN A 868 87.12 -26.01 35.52
CA ASN A 868 86.71 -24.70 35.02
C ASN A 868 86.11 -24.81 33.62
N VAL A 869 84.78 -24.79 33.53
CA VAL A 869 84.05 -24.71 32.27
C VAL A 869 84.10 -23.28 31.76
N THR A 870 84.51 -23.08 30.51
CA THR A 870 84.63 -21.75 29.89
C THR A 870 83.83 -21.65 28.58
N GLY A 871 83.65 -20.43 28.07
CA GLY A 871 82.93 -20.20 26.81
C GLY A 871 81.41 -20.36 26.92
N LEU A 872 80.86 -20.08 28.10
CA LEU A 872 79.42 -20.15 28.38
C LEU A 872 78.72 -18.84 27.98
N ASN A 873 77.45 -18.90 27.61
CA ASN A 873 76.67 -17.73 27.23
C ASN A 873 75.98 -17.14 28.49
N PRO A 874 76.16 -15.84 28.79
CA PRO A 874 75.67 -15.22 30.02
C PRO A 874 74.14 -15.21 30.21
N TYR A 875 73.39 -15.47 29.14
CA TYR A 875 71.92 -15.50 29.14
C TYR A 875 71.34 -16.91 29.00
N THR A 876 72.15 -17.96 29.16
CA THR A 876 71.75 -19.36 28.93
C THR A 876 71.78 -20.18 30.21
N ASN A 877 70.68 -20.87 30.49
CA ASN A 877 70.58 -21.86 31.56
C ASN A 877 71.24 -23.18 31.12
N TYR A 878 72.28 -23.57 31.84
CA TYR A 878 73.03 -24.79 31.58
C TYR A 878 72.79 -25.80 32.69
N TYR A 879 72.50 -27.05 32.33
CA TYR A 879 72.53 -28.16 33.29
C TYR A 879 73.86 -28.89 33.13
N PHE A 880 74.55 -29.09 34.24
CA PHE A 880 75.81 -29.83 34.31
C PHE A 880 75.68 -31.07 35.18
N ARG A 881 76.38 -32.13 34.81
CA ARG A 881 76.62 -33.30 35.67
C ARG A 881 78.02 -33.83 35.48
N VAL A 882 78.52 -34.57 36.46
CA VAL A 882 79.85 -35.20 36.42
C VAL A 882 79.66 -36.72 36.39
N ARG A 883 80.26 -37.38 35.41
CA ARG A 883 80.21 -38.83 35.22
C ARG A 883 81.54 -39.45 35.64
N ALA A 884 81.60 -40.14 36.77
CA ALA A 884 82.72 -41.02 37.08
C ALA A 884 82.71 -42.22 36.12
N TYR A 885 83.88 -42.66 35.64
CA TYR A 885 83.98 -43.83 34.77
C TYR A 885 85.18 -44.72 35.13
N ASN A 886 85.03 -46.03 34.93
CA ASN A 886 86.12 -47.01 34.91
C ASN A 886 86.01 -47.85 33.62
N ASN A 887 87.05 -47.78 32.79
CA ASN A 887 87.13 -48.51 31.52
C ASN A 887 87.39 -50.00 31.72
N SER A 888 88.18 -50.37 32.73
CA SER A 888 88.55 -51.76 33.04
C SER A 888 87.37 -52.59 33.56
N LEU A 889 86.42 -51.94 34.24
CA LEU A 889 85.18 -52.52 34.76
C LEU A 889 83.99 -52.29 33.83
N ASN A 890 84.16 -51.49 32.76
CA ASN A 890 83.09 -51.01 31.88
C ASN A 890 81.88 -50.46 32.67
N ALA A 891 82.16 -49.62 33.67
CA ALA A 891 81.19 -49.08 34.61
C ALA A 891 81.29 -47.55 34.70
N ASP A 892 80.15 -46.87 34.80
CA ASP A 892 80.08 -45.43 35.02
C ASP A 892 78.89 -45.04 35.91
N SER A 893 78.98 -43.87 36.52
CA SER A 893 77.93 -43.30 37.38
C SER A 893 77.94 -41.79 37.30
N VAL A 894 76.77 -41.15 37.32
CA VAL A 894 76.61 -39.70 37.20
C VAL A 894 76.17 -39.06 38.49
N SER A 895 76.63 -37.84 38.77
CA SER A 895 76.07 -37.00 39.83
C SER A 895 74.59 -36.66 39.58
N GLU A 896 73.93 -36.09 40.59
CA GLU A 896 72.82 -35.16 40.35
C GLU A 896 73.19 -34.11 39.29
N ASP A 897 72.21 -33.62 38.51
CA ASP A 897 72.44 -32.48 37.64
C ASP A 897 72.13 -31.15 38.33
N ILE A 898 73.03 -30.19 38.15
CA ILE A 898 72.87 -28.83 38.66
C ILE A 898 72.54 -27.85 37.54
N LEU A 899 71.60 -26.96 37.82
CA LEU A 899 71.36 -25.77 37.02
C LEU A 899 72.40 -24.70 37.39
N VAL A 900 73.13 -24.24 36.39
CA VAL A 900 74.09 -23.14 36.49
C VAL A 900 73.57 -21.97 35.67
N SER A 901 73.38 -20.82 36.33
CA SER A 901 72.93 -19.56 35.74
C SER A 901 74.04 -18.51 35.84
N PHE A 902 74.21 -17.73 34.77
CA PHE A 902 75.26 -16.72 34.64
C PHE A 902 74.75 -15.28 34.75
N ALA A 903 73.44 -15.10 34.84
CA ALA A 903 72.85 -13.77 34.86
C ALA A 903 73.02 -13.13 36.25
N SER A 904 73.60 -11.92 36.30
CA SER A 904 73.28 -11.00 37.41
C SER A 904 71.76 -10.80 37.47
N PRO A 905 71.17 -10.57 38.65
CA PRO A 905 69.74 -10.34 38.77
C PRO A 905 69.27 -9.24 37.84
N ARG A 906 68.13 -9.45 37.20
CA ARG A 906 67.49 -8.41 36.38
C ARG A 906 67.05 -7.28 37.32
N LYS A 907 67.34 -6.03 36.94
CA LYS A 907 67.07 -4.89 37.83
C LYS A 907 65.59 -4.76 38.16
N PRO A 908 65.25 -4.32 39.39
CA PRO A 908 63.89 -3.93 39.72
C PRO A 908 63.40 -2.83 38.78
N THR A 909 62.18 -2.96 38.27
CA THR A 909 61.50 -1.88 37.53
C THR A 909 60.26 -1.46 38.31
N ASN A 910 59.56 -0.43 37.82
CA ASN A 910 58.33 0.09 38.43
C ASN A 910 58.50 0.38 39.93
N VAL A 911 59.67 0.91 40.31
CA VAL A 911 59.91 1.32 41.69
C VAL A 911 59.06 2.57 41.95
N THR A 912 58.11 2.45 42.86
CA THR A 912 57.25 3.53 43.32
C THR A 912 57.52 3.80 44.79
N ALA A 913 57.29 5.04 45.22
CA ALA A 913 57.40 5.45 46.61
C ALA A 913 56.16 6.27 46.98
N VAL A 914 55.39 5.78 47.95
CA VAL A 914 54.10 6.35 48.35
C VAL A 914 54.16 6.79 49.80
N SER A 915 53.75 8.02 50.06
CA SER A 915 53.61 8.58 51.40
C SER A 915 52.41 7.93 52.10
N ILE A 916 52.66 7.02 53.04
CA ILE A 916 51.59 6.43 53.87
C ILE A 916 51.16 7.42 54.95
N SER A 917 52.06 8.25 55.46
CA SER A 917 51.77 9.17 56.55
C SER A 917 52.78 10.32 56.61
N SER A 918 52.63 11.19 57.62
CA SER A 918 53.66 12.18 57.95
C SER A 918 54.98 11.56 58.47
N THR A 919 55.05 10.25 58.70
CA THR A 919 56.22 9.55 59.28
C THR A 919 56.56 8.21 58.60
N GLN A 920 55.85 7.85 57.52
CA GLN A 920 56.00 6.54 56.86
C GLN A 920 55.91 6.65 55.33
N VAL A 921 56.82 5.96 54.63
CA VAL A 921 56.80 5.80 53.16
C VAL A 921 56.81 4.30 52.82
N LYS A 922 55.90 3.86 51.95
CA LYS A 922 56.02 2.55 51.30
C LYS A 922 56.82 2.68 50.02
N LEU A 923 57.72 1.74 49.79
CA LEU A 923 58.28 1.43 48.49
C LEU A 923 57.60 0.17 47.98
N SER A 924 57.32 0.14 46.68
CA SER A 924 56.98 -1.07 45.94
C SER A 924 57.82 -1.14 44.67
N TRP A 925 58.09 -2.33 44.16
CA TRP A 925 58.81 -2.55 42.90
C TRP A 925 58.38 -3.84 42.22
N LYS A 926 58.57 -3.91 40.91
CA LYS A 926 58.46 -5.16 40.16
C LYS A 926 59.77 -5.92 40.25
N ASP A 927 59.69 -7.15 40.74
CA ASP A 927 60.73 -8.14 40.51
C ASP A 927 60.72 -8.58 39.03
N ASN A 928 61.91 -8.59 38.42
CA ASN A 928 62.13 -9.07 37.05
C ASN A 928 63.10 -10.25 37.00
N SER A 929 63.58 -10.68 38.17
CA SER A 929 64.59 -11.70 38.37
C SER A 929 63.93 -12.98 38.86
N ASP A 930 64.60 -14.11 38.63
CA ASP A 930 64.27 -15.43 39.17
C ASP A 930 65.43 -16.00 40.02
N ASN A 931 66.59 -15.33 39.99
CA ASN A 931 67.87 -15.79 40.51
C ASN A 931 68.51 -14.86 41.56
N GLU A 932 67.73 -13.91 42.09
CA GLU A 932 68.05 -13.04 43.21
C GLU A 932 67.97 -13.78 44.56
N GLU A 933 68.61 -13.23 45.57
CA GLU A 933 68.60 -13.72 46.96
C GLU A 933 68.04 -12.65 47.91
N LYS A 934 68.15 -11.37 47.53
CA LYS A 934 67.65 -10.21 48.30
C LYS A 934 67.57 -8.95 47.44
N PHE A 935 66.85 -7.95 47.92
CA PHE A 935 66.87 -6.58 47.40
C PHE A 935 67.53 -5.63 48.39
N ARG A 936 68.16 -4.58 47.88
CA ARG A 936 68.83 -3.54 48.65
C ARG A 936 68.17 -2.19 48.40
N ILE A 937 67.65 -1.58 49.47
CA ILE A 937 66.91 -0.32 49.41
C ILE A 937 67.85 0.84 49.69
N LEU A 938 67.88 1.77 48.74
CA LEU A 938 68.71 2.96 48.73
C LEU A 938 67.82 4.21 48.90
N ARG A 939 68.25 5.18 49.72
CA ARG A 939 67.54 6.44 49.96
C ARG A 939 68.45 7.66 49.86
N SER A 940 67.91 8.77 49.34
CA SER A 940 68.47 10.11 49.40
C SER A 940 67.38 11.13 49.79
N THR A 941 67.77 12.30 50.30
CA THR A 941 66.87 13.46 50.50
C THR A 941 66.91 14.47 49.35
N ARG A 942 67.70 14.17 48.30
CA ARG A 942 67.86 15.02 47.12
C ARG A 942 67.85 14.15 45.85
N SER A 943 67.04 14.53 44.87
CA SER A 943 67.02 13.88 43.54
C SER A 943 68.41 13.91 42.90
N GLY A 944 68.85 12.77 42.35
CA GLY A 944 70.20 12.60 41.80
C GLY A 944 71.34 12.76 42.82
N GLY A 945 71.05 12.80 44.12
CA GLY A 945 72.04 12.92 45.18
C GLY A 945 72.76 11.60 45.50
N THR A 946 73.65 11.63 46.50
CA THR A 946 74.26 10.41 47.03
C THR A 946 73.19 9.58 47.75
N PHE A 947 73.07 8.31 47.38
CA PHE A 947 72.15 7.36 48.00
C PHE A 947 72.86 6.55 49.09
N ALA A 948 72.23 6.44 50.26
CA ALA A 948 72.65 5.54 51.33
C ALA A 948 71.76 4.30 51.35
N ALA A 949 72.32 3.11 51.60
CA ALA A 949 71.52 1.92 51.85
C ALA A 949 70.87 2.02 53.24
N ILE A 950 69.57 1.82 53.31
CA ILE A 950 68.79 1.91 54.55
C ILE A 950 68.25 0.56 55.03
N ALA A 951 68.10 -0.41 54.11
CA ALA A 951 67.64 -1.75 54.40
C ALA A 951 68.03 -2.74 53.30
N GLU A 952 67.96 -4.02 53.63
CA GLU A 952 67.89 -5.12 52.68
C GLU A 952 66.67 -5.99 53.02
N VAL A 953 66.02 -6.57 52.03
CA VAL A 953 64.86 -7.48 52.19
C VAL A 953 65.09 -8.76 51.40
N GLY A 954 64.50 -9.88 51.81
CA GLY A 954 64.78 -11.19 51.21
C GLY A 954 64.34 -11.37 49.75
N LYS A 955 64.65 -12.55 49.18
CA LYS A 955 64.23 -12.98 47.85
C LYS A 955 62.73 -12.79 47.61
N ASN A 956 62.33 -12.42 46.39
CA ASN A 956 60.95 -12.13 45.99
C ASN A 956 60.21 -11.04 46.80
N ILE A 957 60.84 -10.38 47.79
CA ILE A 957 60.19 -9.29 48.51
C ILE A 957 60.18 -8.06 47.60
N VAL A 958 58.97 -7.61 47.27
CA VAL A 958 58.71 -6.53 46.32
C VAL A 958 58.33 -5.20 46.97
N THR A 959 58.26 -5.13 48.31
CA THR A 959 57.91 -3.90 49.04
C THR A 959 58.77 -3.68 50.29
N TYR A 960 58.85 -2.41 50.73
CA TYR A 960 59.56 -2.02 51.96
C TYR A 960 58.91 -0.79 52.61
N LEU A 961 58.85 -0.75 53.95
CA LEU A 961 58.25 0.35 54.71
C LEU A 961 59.33 1.15 55.46
N ASP A 962 59.61 2.36 54.99
CA ASP A 962 60.51 3.29 55.67
C ASP A 962 59.75 4.09 56.74
N ASN A 963 59.90 3.65 58.00
CA ASN A 963 59.35 4.29 59.20
C ASN A 963 60.30 5.36 59.80
N THR A 964 61.39 5.73 59.11
CA THR A 964 62.42 6.65 59.62
C THR A 964 62.35 8.04 58.98
N VAL A 965 61.31 8.29 58.19
CA VAL A 965 61.07 9.55 57.47
C VAL A 965 60.43 10.60 58.37
N ARG A 966 60.66 11.88 58.03
CA ARG A 966 60.09 13.04 58.75
C ARG A 966 58.94 13.65 57.97
N ALA A 967 58.04 14.36 58.65
CA ALA A 967 56.93 15.07 58.04
C ALA A 967 57.38 16.16 57.07
N ASP A 968 56.55 16.45 56.07
CA ASP A 968 56.76 17.48 55.04
C ASP A 968 58.17 17.50 54.40
N THR A 969 58.72 16.31 54.12
CA THR A 969 60.11 16.12 53.66
C THR A 969 60.14 15.29 52.38
N ASN A 970 60.97 15.69 51.42
CA ASN A 970 61.20 14.94 50.18
C ASN A 970 62.22 13.81 50.39
N TYR A 971 61.90 12.63 49.86
CA TYR A 971 62.77 11.47 49.82
C TYR A 971 62.78 10.86 48.41
N PHE A 972 63.91 10.29 48.05
CA PHE A 972 64.16 9.65 46.75
C PHE A 972 64.74 8.27 46.99
N TYR A 973 64.24 7.26 46.29
CA TYR A 973 64.61 5.87 46.51
C TYR A 973 65.05 5.17 45.23
N LYS A 974 65.90 4.15 45.40
CA LYS A 974 66.28 3.17 44.38
C LYS A 974 66.34 1.78 44.99
N VAL A 975 66.20 0.76 44.16
CA VAL A 975 66.30 -0.65 44.57
C VAL A 975 67.29 -1.38 43.66
N GLU A 976 68.13 -2.22 44.25
CA GLU A 976 69.06 -3.12 43.56
C GLU A 976 68.65 -4.56 43.89
N ALA A 977 68.52 -5.43 42.89
CA ALA A 977 68.40 -6.87 43.09
C ALA A 977 69.81 -7.45 43.31
N VAL A 978 69.95 -8.44 44.20
CA VAL A 978 71.25 -8.96 44.63
C VAL A 978 71.20 -10.48 44.77
N ASN A 979 72.18 -11.16 44.23
CA ASN A 979 72.49 -12.57 44.54
C ASN A 979 73.99 -12.73 44.88
N SER A 980 74.39 -13.97 45.08
CA SER A 980 75.78 -14.40 45.28
C SER A 980 76.73 -14.02 44.14
N ILE A 981 76.23 -13.74 42.94
CA ILE A 981 77.03 -13.31 41.77
C ILE A 981 77.29 -11.80 41.81
N GLY A 982 76.30 -11.00 42.16
CA GLY A 982 76.44 -9.55 42.22
C GLY A 982 75.13 -8.80 42.39
N ARG A 983 75.20 -7.47 42.20
CA ARG A 983 74.03 -6.59 42.15
C ARG A 983 73.61 -6.35 40.70
N SER A 984 72.32 -6.21 40.49
CA SER A 984 71.78 -5.57 39.29
C SER A 984 72.26 -4.12 39.19
N GLU A 985 72.05 -3.49 38.03
CA GLU A 985 71.95 -2.02 37.99
C GLU A 985 70.87 -1.56 38.99
N SER A 986 71.02 -0.37 39.58
CA SER A 986 69.95 0.23 40.38
C SER A 986 68.75 0.57 39.49
N SER A 987 67.56 0.53 40.08
CA SER A 987 66.31 0.97 39.44
C SER A 987 66.32 2.45 39.02
N SER A 988 65.26 2.85 38.31
CA SER A 988 64.82 4.25 38.24
C SER A 988 64.62 4.84 39.65
N GLU A 989 64.77 6.15 39.77
CA GLU A 989 64.57 6.89 41.02
C GLU A 989 63.08 7.10 41.30
N ALA A 990 62.62 6.75 42.49
CA ALA A 990 61.25 6.97 42.96
C ALA A 990 61.23 8.11 43.99
N GLY A 991 60.61 9.25 43.64
CA GLY A 991 60.52 10.43 44.51
C GLY A 991 59.18 10.53 45.23
N VAL A 992 59.19 10.95 46.50
CA VAL A 992 58.00 11.11 47.34
C VAL A 992 58.17 12.25 48.34
N ARG A 993 57.08 12.95 48.68
CA ARG A 993 57.01 13.90 49.80
C ARG A 993 56.09 13.35 50.89
N THR A 994 56.56 13.32 52.12
CA THR A 994 55.73 12.92 53.28
C THR A 994 54.65 13.95 53.60
N ASN A 995 53.53 13.50 54.16
CA ASN A 995 52.35 14.34 54.34
C ASN A 995 52.51 15.39 55.46
N ILE A 996 51.72 16.46 55.38
CA ILE A 996 51.58 17.48 56.43
C ILE A 996 50.74 16.88 57.58
N LYS A 997 51.12 17.16 58.83
CA LYS A 997 50.42 16.69 60.03
C LYS A 997 49.39 17.71 60.52
N VAL A 998 48.11 17.45 60.29
CA VAL A 998 46.96 18.25 60.78
C VAL A 998 46.62 17.85 62.21
N ARG A 999 46.15 18.79 63.06
CA ARG A 999 45.85 18.54 64.48
C ARG A 999 44.45 19.00 64.87
N PHE A 1000 43.82 18.27 65.77
CA PHE A 1000 42.55 18.64 66.40
C PHE A 1000 42.71 18.81 67.91
N THR A 1001 41.80 19.55 68.55
CA THR A 1001 41.89 19.83 70.00
C THR A 1001 41.25 18.76 70.88
N ASP A 1002 40.31 17.98 70.34
CA ASP A 1002 39.51 16.97 71.04
C ASP A 1002 39.97 15.51 70.83
N THR A 1003 41.01 15.27 70.02
CA THR A 1003 41.60 13.93 69.79
C THR A 1003 42.39 13.38 70.98
N LYS A 1004 42.86 14.24 71.89
CA LYS A 1004 43.62 13.86 73.09
C LYS A 1004 42.87 12.88 74.02
N GLY A 1005 41.54 12.84 73.93
CA GLY A 1005 40.70 11.87 74.66
C GLY A 1005 40.71 10.46 74.07
N VAL A 1006 41.28 10.27 72.87
CA VAL A 1006 41.41 8.98 72.17
C VAL A 1006 42.84 8.80 71.60
N PRO A 1007 43.90 8.70 72.43
CA PRO A 1007 45.29 8.59 71.93
C PRO A 1007 45.53 7.43 70.95
N TRP A 1008 44.74 6.35 71.07
CA TRP A 1008 44.77 5.19 70.17
C TRP A 1008 44.28 5.48 68.74
N ALA A 1009 43.54 6.58 68.53
CA ALA A 1009 43.02 7.02 67.23
C ALA A 1009 43.65 8.32 66.72
N GLU A 1010 44.32 9.08 67.60
CA GLU A 1010 44.85 10.41 67.30
C GLU A 1010 45.74 10.41 66.05
N GLU A 1011 46.70 9.48 65.94
CA GLU A 1011 47.58 9.38 64.77
C GLU A 1011 46.82 9.11 63.46
N ALA A 1012 45.84 8.21 63.47
CA ALA A 1012 45.04 7.89 62.29
C ALA A 1012 44.22 9.10 61.82
N ILE A 1013 43.57 9.79 62.77
CA ILE A 1013 42.76 10.98 62.51
C ILE A 1013 43.62 12.12 61.95
N GLU A 1014 44.76 12.41 62.58
CA GLU A 1014 45.66 13.49 62.18
C GLU A 1014 46.29 13.26 60.80
N ASN A 1015 46.72 12.03 60.47
CA ASN A 1015 47.29 11.71 59.17
C ASN A 1015 46.23 11.68 58.05
N MET A 1016 45.06 11.06 58.27
CA MET A 1016 43.99 11.05 57.27
C MET A 1016 43.37 12.44 57.02
N ALA A 1017 43.36 13.32 58.02
CA ALA A 1017 43.00 14.73 57.84
C ALA A 1017 44.09 15.49 57.07
N GLY A 1018 45.37 15.20 57.32
CA GLY A 1018 46.51 15.70 56.53
C GLY A 1018 46.51 15.28 55.06
N MET A 1019 45.87 14.15 54.74
CA MET A 1019 45.61 13.69 53.36
C MET A 1019 44.34 14.31 52.74
N GLY A 1020 43.53 15.05 53.50
CA GLY A 1020 42.23 15.56 53.05
C GLY A 1020 41.10 14.51 52.96
N ILE A 1021 41.36 13.26 53.35
CA ILE A 1021 40.39 12.16 53.35
C ILE A 1021 39.31 12.42 54.41
N LEU A 1022 39.74 12.70 55.64
CA LEU A 1022 38.87 13.08 56.77
C LEU A 1022 38.76 14.59 56.88
N LYS A 1023 37.58 15.05 57.31
CA LYS A 1023 37.33 16.44 57.70
C LYS A 1023 36.87 16.50 59.16
N GLY A 1024 37.31 17.53 59.87
CA GLY A 1024 36.75 17.85 61.18
C GLY A 1024 35.30 18.31 61.07
N VAL A 1025 34.59 18.32 62.19
CA VAL A 1025 33.27 18.98 62.30
C VAL A 1025 33.46 20.51 62.31
N THR A 1026 34.62 20.97 62.76
CA THR A 1026 35.17 22.31 62.51
C THR A 1026 36.67 22.18 62.21
N ASP A 1027 37.33 23.28 61.85
CA ASP A 1027 38.79 23.34 61.64
C ASP A 1027 39.63 22.94 62.88
N THR A 1028 39.01 22.81 64.06
CA THR A 1028 39.69 22.53 65.34
C THR A 1028 39.08 21.38 66.16
N LEU A 1029 37.96 20.79 65.71
CA LEU A 1029 37.24 19.71 66.41
C LEU A 1029 36.87 18.56 65.46
N PHE A 1030 37.20 17.33 65.84
CA PHE A 1030 36.90 16.12 65.07
C PHE A 1030 35.68 15.34 65.58
N LYS A 1031 35.29 15.50 66.86
CA LYS A 1031 34.23 14.74 67.54
C LYS A 1031 34.41 13.21 67.46
N PRO A 1032 35.53 12.66 67.96
CA PRO A 1032 35.90 11.25 67.80
C PRO A 1032 34.87 10.23 68.31
N GLY A 1033 34.09 10.57 69.33
CA GLY A 1033 33.08 9.70 69.93
C GLY A 1033 31.72 9.65 69.23
N ASN A 1034 31.45 10.52 68.24
CA ASN A 1034 30.19 10.49 67.51
C ASN A 1034 30.12 9.22 66.64
N VAL A 1035 28.92 8.65 66.50
CA VAL A 1035 28.63 7.59 65.52
C VAL A 1035 28.75 8.15 64.11
N ILE A 1036 29.37 7.40 63.20
CA ILE A 1036 29.52 7.77 61.79
C ILE A 1036 28.34 7.24 60.95
N THR A 1037 27.88 8.01 59.96
CA THR A 1037 26.79 7.61 59.07
C THR A 1037 27.31 6.83 57.86
N ARG A 1038 26.42 6.08 57.19
CA ARG A 1038 26.74 5.34 55.96
C ARG A 1038 27.28 6.26 54.86
N ALA A 1039 26.69 7.43 54.65
CA ALA A 1039 27.17 8.41 53.67
C ALA A 1039 28.53 9.02 54.04
N GLU A 1040 28.74 9.37 55.32
CA GLU A 1040 30.04 9.90 55.75
C GLU A 1040 31.14 8.84 55.60
N PHE A 1041 30.87 7.60 55.99
CA PHE A 1041 31.84 6.52 55.82
C PHE A 1041 32.13 6.21 54.34
N THR A 1042 31.11 6.21 53.46
CA THR A 1042 31.29 6.03 52.02
C THR A 1042 32.21 7.10 51.43
N ALA A 1043 32.00 8.37 51.79
CA ALA A 1043 32.85 9.46 51.33
C ALA A 1043 34.30 9.35 51.84
N VAL A 1044 34.50 8.81 53.05
CA VAL A 1044 35.85 8.51 53.58
C VAL A 1044 36.51 7.38 52.79
N VAL A 1045 35.80 6.28 52.53
CA VAL A 1045 36.32 5.12 51.79
C VAL A 1045 36.68 5.50 50.34
N VAL A 1046 35.78 6.18 49.62
CA VAL A 1046 36.02 6.58 48.22
C VAL A 1046 37.25 7.47 48.09
N ARG A 1047 37.41 8.46 48.98
CA ARG A 1047 38.59 9.35 49.00
C ARG A 1047 39.86 8.64 49.47
N ALA A 1048 39.76 7.72 50.43
CA ALA A 1048 40.90 6.95 50.94
C ALA A 1048 41.52 6.08 49.85
N PHE A 1049 40.69 5.39 49.07
CA PHE A 1049 41.12 4.44 48.05
C PHE A 1049 41.20 5.06 46.64
N ASN A 1050 41.07 6.39 46.52
CA ASN A 1050 41.05 7.16 45.27
C ASN A 1050 40.21 6.51 44.17
N LEU A 1051 38.97 6.15 44.51
CA LEU A 1051 38.07 5.46 43.61
C LEU A 1051 37.48 6.46 42.59
N GLU A 1052 37.73 6.23 41.29
CA GLU A 1052 37.32 7.13 40.21
C GLU A 1052 36.42 6.42 39.20
N THR A 1053 35.18 6.91 39.05
CA THR A 1053 34.28 6.59 37.95
C THR A 1053 33.28 7.74 37.76
N ALA A 1054 32.48 7.71 36.69
CA ALA A 1054 31.44 8.71 36.49
C ALA A 1054 30.36 8.59 37.60
N PRO A 1055 30.00 9.67 38.32
CA PRO A 1055 28.96 9.65 39.36
C PRO A 1055 27.55 9.73 38.75
N VAL A 1056 27.24 8.74 37.89
CA VAL A 1056 25.97 8.61 37.16
C VAL A 1056 25.08 7.55 37.81
N GLY A 1057 23.76 7.72 37.71
CA GLY A 1057 22.75 6.84 38.31
C GLY A 1057 21.80 7.59 39.23
N SER A 1058 20.92 6.87 39.92
CA SER A 1058 20.05 7.45 40.96
C SER A 1058 19.56 6.40 41.95
N LEU A 1059 19.78 6.68 43.24
CA LEU A 1059 19.19 5.97 44.37
C LEU A 1059 17.96 6.75 44.88
N ALA A 1060 16.94 6.04 45.34
CA ALA A 1060 15.65 6.63 45.71
C ALA A 1060 15.71 7.61 46.90
N ASP A 1061 16.78 7.56 47.70
CA ASP A 1061 17.01 8.41 48.88
C ASP A 1061 18.32 9.25 48.82
N VAL A 1062 19.05 9.24 47.69
CA VAL A 1062 20.28 10.02 47.50
C VAL A 1062 20.05 11.07 46.41
N LYS A 1063 20.13 12.35 46.79
CA LYS A 1063 19.85 13.48 45.88
C LYS A 1063 21.12 14.17 45.40
N SER A 1064 21.12 14.65 44.17
CA SER A 1064 22.26 15.32 43.51
C SER A 1064 22.66 16.67 44.12
N ASP A 1065 21.85 17.25 45.02
CA ASP A 1065 22.17 18.45 45.79
C ASP A 1065 22.93 18.15 47.10
N LYS A 1066 23.18 16.87 47.42
CA LYS A 1066 23.87 16.46 48.68
C LYS A 1066 25.37 16.37 48.50
N TRP A 1067 26.09 16.80 49.54
CA TRP A 1067 27.56 16.83 49.57
C TRP A 1067 28.23 15.46 49.38
N TYR A 1068 27.51 14.37 49.68
CA TYR A 1068 27.97 12.98 49.54
C TYR A 1068 27.51 12.30 48.24
N TYR A 1069 26.77 12.99 47.37
CA TYR A 1069 26.19 12.38 46.17
C TYR A 1069 27.26 11.75 45.27
N SER A 1070 28.35 12.49 45.00
CA SER A 1070 29.38 12.02 44.07
C SER A 1070 30.04 10.75 44.57
N GLU A 1071 30.46 10.70 45.84
CA GLU A 1071 31.10 9.54 46.42
C GLU A 1071 30.15 8.35 46.57
N VAL A 1072 28.88 8.57 46.91
CA VAL A 1072 27.90 7.46 46.99
C VAL A 1072 27.66 6.84 45.61
N MET A 1073 27.48 7.64 44.56
CA MET A 1073 27.31 7.10 43.20
C MET A 1073 28.58 6.41 42.67
N ILE A 1074 29.77 6.92 43.00
CA ILE A 1074 31.05 6.26 42.67
C ILE A 1074 31.15 4.88 43.34
N ALA A 1075 30.82 4.80 44.64
CA ALA A 1075 30.87 3.55 45.39
C ALA A 1075 29.83 2.53 44.89
N GLU A 1076 28.66 2.97 44.42
CA GLU A 1076 27.65 2.10 43.81
C GLU A 1076 28.12 1.56 42.46
N ASN A 1077 28.61 2.43 41.58
CA ASN A 1077 29.07 2.07 40.23
C ASN A 1077 30.31 1.15 40.24
N LEU A 1078 31.08 1.14 41.33
CA LEU A 1078 32.20 0.22 41.57
C LEU A 1078 31.82 -0.99 42.45
N GLY A 1079 30.54 -1.16 42.79
CA GLY A 1079 30.04 -2.29 43.58
C GLY A 1079 30.46 -2.31 45.05
N VAL A 1080 31.15 -1.27 45.54
CA VAL A 1080 31.61 -1.11 46.94
C VAL A 1080 30.43 -1.03 47.91
N ILE A 1081 29.35 -0.36 47.50
CA ILE A 1081 28.05 -0.40 48.17
C ILE A 1081 27.02 -1.10 47.26
N SER A 1082 25.83 -1.37 47.80
CA SER A 1082 24.71 -1.92 47.03
C SER A 1082 23.41 -1.39 47.61
N ALA A 1083 22.43 -1.12 46.74
CA ALA A 1083 21.10 -0.69 47.13
C ALA A 1083 20.26 -1.86 47.69
N ASP A 1084 19.23 -1.55 48.47
CA ASP A 1084 18.21 -2.53 48.84
C ASP A 1084 17.29 -2.90 47.66
N ALA A 1085 16.37 -3.84 47.87
CA ALA A 1085 15.39 -4.25 46.85
C ALA A 1085 14.42 -3.12 46.40
N ASN A 1086 14.42 -1.96 47.07
CA ASN A 1086 13.64 -0.78 46.75
C ASN A 1086 14.51 0.38 46.21
N ASN A 1087 15.77 0.09 45.83
CA ASN A 1087 16.75 1.05 45.32
C ASN A 1087 17.13 2.16 46.33
N ARG A 1088 17.31 1.82 47.62
CA ARG A 1088 17.69 2.74 48.71
C ARG A 1088 19.04 2.40 49.33
N PHE A 1089 19.74 3.42 49.83
CA PHE A 1089 21.07 3.29 50.47
C PHE A 1089 21.10 3.64 51.97
N TYR A 1090 20.14 4.43 52.44
CA TYR A 1090 20.01 4.93 53.82
C TYR A 1090 21.19 5.82 54.29
N PRO A 1091 21.47 6.95 53.60
CA PRO A 1091 22.70 7.73 53.78
C PRO A 1091 22.93 8.24 55.21
N GLU A 1092 21.87 8.65 55.91
CA GLU A 1092 21.95 9.22 57.28
C GLU A 1092 21.95 8.16 58.39
N SER A 1093 21.79 6.88 58.06
CA SER A 1093 21.76 5.81 59.07
C SER A 1093 23.17 5.52 59.64
N PRO A 1094 23.27 5.13 60.92
CA PRO A 1094 24.50 4.55 61.48
C PRO A 1094 25.01 3.38 60.64
N ILE A 1095 26.33 3.29 60.46
CA ILE A 1095 26.96 2.13 59.81
C ILE A 1095 27.51 1.15 60.86
N THR A 1096 27.27 -0.15 60.63
CA THR A 1096 27.75 -1.22 61.52
C THR A 1096 29.21 -1.60 61.25
N ARG A 1097 29.84 -2.31 62.18
CA ARG A 1097 31.20 -2.83 61.98
C ARG A 1097 31.29 -3.89 60.88
N GLU A 1098 30.23 -4.70 60.65
CA GLU A 1098 30.17 -5.63 59.52
C GLU A 1098 29.96 -4.93 58.16
N ASP A 1099 29.15 -3.86 58.11
CA ASP A 1099 29.04 -3.02 56.91
C ASP A 1099 30.39 -2.36 56.58
N ILE A 1100 31.08 -1.82 57.60
CA ILE A 1100 32.43 -1.25 57.45
C ILE A 1100 33.41 -2.30 56.93
N SER A 1101 33.39 -3.53 57.47
CA SER A 1101 34.30 -4.58 57.02
C SER A 1101 34.08 -4.91 55.55
N LEU A 1102 32.82 -5.05 55.13
CA LEU A 1102 32.44 -5.29 53.74
C LEU A 1102 32.84 -4.13 52.81
N MET A 1103 32.60 -2.88 53.22
CA MET A 1103 32.92 -1.70 52.40
C MET A 1103 34.43 -1.47 52.26
N ILE A 1104 35.23 -1.65 53.32
CA ILE A 1104 36.69 -1.58 53.23
C ILE A 1104 37.20 -2.70 52.33
N PHE A 1105 36.74 -3.94 52.53
CA PHE A 1105 37.15 -5.10 51.73
C PHE A 1105 36.86 -4.89 50.24
N LYS A 1106 35.64 -4.51 49.87
CA LYS A 1106 35.29 -4.20 48.48
C LYS A 1106 36.03 -2.99 47.91
N ALA A 1107 36.36 -1.99 48.72
CA ALA A 1107 37.16 -0.85 48.27
C ALA A 1107 38.63 -1.22 48.03
N LEU A 1108 39.18 -2.19 48.78
CA LEU A 1108 40.48 -2.78 48.49
C LEU A 1108 40.46 -3.51 47.14
N GLU A 1109 39.44 -4.33 46.88
CA GLU A 1109 39.24 -5.00 45.58
C GLU A 1109 39.08 -3.98 44.44
N ALA A 1110 38.22 -2.97 44.60
CA ALA A 1110 37.95 -1.95 43.58
C ALA A 1110 39.15 -1.01 43.31
N SER A 1111 40.06 -0.84 44.27
CA SER A 1111 41.33 -0.09 44.08
C SER A 1111 42.52 -1.00 43.70
N GLY A 1112 42.27 -2.28 43.42
CA GLY A 1112 43.30 -3.26 43.05
C GLY A 1112 44.33 -3.54 44.16
N ARG A 1113 44.05 -3.12 45.40
CA ARG A 1113 45.01 -3.16 46.51
C ARG A 1113 45.24 -4.58 47.01
N LYS A 1114 46.50 -4.95 47.17
CA LYS A 1114 46.92 -6.28 47.62
C LYS A 1114 46.81 -6.37 49.14
N TYR A 1115 46.15 -7.42 49.61
CA TYR A 1115 45.96 -7.75 51.03
C TYR A 1115 46.06 -9.28 51.21
N SER A 1116 46.38 -9.74 52.42
CA SER A 1116 46.46 -11.16 52.74
C SER A 1116 45.06 -11.71 52.99
N LEU A 1117 44.74 -12.84 52.36
CA LEU A 1117 43.56 -13.61 52.74
C LEU A 1117 43.87 -14.39 54.01
N HIS A 1118 43.09 -14.14 55.06
CA HIS A 1118 43.19 -14.86 56.33
C HIS A 1118 42.04 -15.85 56.46
N ASP A 1119 42.37 -17.05 56.92
CA ASP A 1119 41.39 -18.11 57.17
C ASP A 1119 40.36 -17.68 58.24
N ASN A 1120 39.11 -18.14 58.10
CA ASN A 1120 38.03 -17.76 59.02
C ASN A 1120 38.27 -18.19 60.48
N SER A 1121 39.17 -19.14 60.75
CA SER A 1121 39.61 -19.50 62.11
C SER A 1121 40.15 -18.32 62.92
N VAL A 1122 40.61 -17.23 62.29
CA VAL A 1122 40.99 -15.99 63.01
C VAL A 1122 39.82 -15.36 63.78
N LEU A 1123 38.58 -15.72 63.44
CA LEU A 1123 37.35 -15.29 64.10
C LEU A 1123 36.91 -16.20 65.26
N GLU A 1124 37.41 -17.44 65.35
CA GLU A 1124 37.00 -18.41 66.40
C GLU A 1124 37.37 -17.97 67.82
N LYS A 1125 38.28 -17.00 67.95
CA LYS A 1125 38.63 -16.35 69.23
C LYS A 1125 37.56 -15.37 69.75
N PHE A 1126 36.52 -15.05 68.98
CA PHE A 1126 35.47 -14.11 69.38
C PHE A 1126 34.15 -14.80 69.76
N ILE A 1127 33.57 -14.37 70.88
CA ILE A 1127 32.36 -14.98 71.47
C ILE A 1127 31.08 -14.72 70.67
N ASP A 1128 31.11 -13.73 69.77
CA ASP A 1128 29.97 -13.26 68.97
C ASP A 1128 30.17 -13.49 67.46
N LYS A 1129 31.13 -14.36 67.08
CA LYS A 1129 31.43 -14.71 65.68
C LYS A 1129 30.18 -15.20 64.91
N ASP A 1130 29.29 -15.92 65.58
CA ASP A 1130 28.07 -16.47 64.98
C ASP A 1130 26.97 -15.39 64.75
N GLN A 1131 27.21 -14.14 65.19
CA GLN A 1131 26.36 -12.99 64.86
C GLN A 1131 26.80 -12.25 63.57
N ILE A 1132 27.95 -12.60 63.00
CA ILE A 1132 28.43 -12.00 61.75
C ILE A 1132 27.52 -12.48 60.61
N SER A 1133 26.99 -11.56 59.80
CA SER A 1133 26.17 -11.94 58.64
C SER A 1133 26.99 -12.81 57.67
N PRO A 1134 26.44 -13.87 57.03
CA PRO A 1134 27.18 -14.74 56.11
C PRO A 1134 27.96 -14.01 55.00
N HIS A 1135 27.41 -12.91 54.49
CA HIS A 1135 28.04 -12.07 53.46
C HIS A 1135 29.23 -11.23 53.96
N ALA A 1136 29.42 -11.10 55.28
CA ALA A 1136 30.46 -10.29 55.91
C ALA A 1136 31.52 -11.14 56.66
N VAL A 1137 31.38 -12.46 56.70
CA VAL A 1137 32.34 -13.33 57.43
C VAL A 1137 33.74 -13.22 56.82
N SER A 1138 33.88 -13.37 55.50
CA SER A 1138 35.19 -13.29 54.84
C SER A 1138 35.82 -11.90 54.94
N SER A 1139 35.04 -10.83 54.80
CA SER A 1139 35.55 -9.46 54.93
C SER A 1139 35.98 -9.14 56.37
N MET A 1140 35.23 -9.64 57.36
CA MET A 1140 35.62 -9.54 58.77
C MET A 1140 36.85 -10.39 59.07
N ALA A 1141 36.95 -11.63 58.56
CA ALA A 1141 38.10 -12.51 58.75
C ALA A 1141 39.38 -11.90 58.17
N ALA A 1142 39.35 -11.44 56.92
CA ALA A 1142 40.48 -10.78 56.27
C ALA A 1142 40.94 -9.54 57.06
N LEU A 1143 40.02 -8.62 57.40
CA LEU A 1143 40.38 -7.40 58.10
C LEU A 1143 40.75 -7.60 59.57
N VAL A 1144 40.29 -8.66 60.24
CA VAL A 1144 40.71 -9.01 61.61
C VAL A 1144 42.01 -9.81 61.64
N GLY A 1145 42.26 -10.65 60.62
CA GLY A 1145 43.53 -11.34 60.43
C GLY A 1145 44.68 -10.39 60.11
N GLU A 1146 44.42 -9.43 59.22
CA GLU A 1146 45.33 -8.30 58.95
C GLU A 1146 45.47 -7.38 60.19
N GLY A 1147 44.59 -7.51 61.19
CA GLY A 1147 44.54 -6.60 62.34
C GLY A 1147 44.23 -5.16 61.94
N ILE A 1148 43.44 -4.97 60.89
CA ILE A 1148 42.84 -3.69 60.51
C ILE A 1148 41.69 -3.40 61.49
N ILE A 1149 40.76 -4.35 61.62
CA ILE A 1149 39.72 -4.35 62.64
C ILE A 1149 40.22 -5.15 63.86
N GLU A 1150 40.11 -4.55 65.04
CA GLU A 1150 40.41 -5.21 66.31
C GLU A 1150 39.13 -5.45 67.12
N GLY A 1151 39.18 -6.44 68.00
CA GLY A 1151 38.09 -6.78 68.91
C GLY A 1151 37.78 -5.68 69.92
N LEU A 1152 36.54 -5.69 70.39
CA LEU A 1152 36.06 -4.93 71.55
C LEU A 1152 36.43 -5.67 72.85
N GLN A 1153 36.27 -4.96 73.97
CA GLN A 1153 36.49 -5.52 75.30
C GLN A 1153 35.60 -6.75 75.55
N GLY A 1154 36.18 -7.82 76.11
CA GLY A 1154 35.46 -9.07 76.37
C GLY A 1154 35.49 -10.11 75.23
N ASN A 1155 36.49 -10.05 74.34
CA ASN A 1155 36.64 -10.94 73.19
C ASN A 1155 35.41 -10.95 72.24
N ALA A 1156 34.82 -9.80 71.98
CA ALA A 1156 33.75 -9.64 70.99
C ALA A 1156 34.29 -8.90 69.75
N VAL A 1157 33.91 -9.30 68.53
CA VAL A 1157 34.21 -8.53 67.31
C VAL A 1157 33.13 -7.48 67.02
N GLY A 1158 31.94 -7.63 67.60
CA GLY A 1158 30.85 -6.67 67.60
C GLY A 1158 30.27 -6.36 66.22
N PRO A 1159 29.85 -7.36 65.41
CA PRO A 1159 29.49 -7.13 64.01
C PRO A 1159 28.34 -6.13 63.84
N LYS A 1160 27.29 -6.23 64.69
CA LYS A 1160 26.09 -5.36 64.64
C LYS A 1160 26.26 -3.99 65.30
N TYR A 1161 27.39 -3.71 65.95
CA TYR A 1161 27.57 -2.44 66.66
C TYR A 1161 27.87 -1.30 65.68
N ALA A 1162 27.23 -0.15 65.89
CA ALA A 1162 27.54 1.07 65.15
C ALA A 1162 28.92 1.62 65.52
N ALA A 1163 29.73 1.98 64.53
CA ALA A 1163 31.09 2.46 64.77
C ALA A 1163 31.15 3.98 65.05
N THR A 1164 32.15 4.40 65.83
CA THR A 1164 32.45 5.83 66.01
C THR A 1164 33.34 6.37 64.88
N ARG A 1165 33.35 7.70 64.70
CA ARG A 1165 34.26 8.40 63.77
C ARG A 1165 35.73 8.05 64.03
N ALA A 1166 36.14 7.89 65.28
CA ALA A 1166 37.50 7.45 65.63
C ALA A 1166 37.80 6.01 65.22
N GLN A 1167 36.85 5.08 65.41
CA GLN A 1167 37.02 3.68 64.99
C GLN A 1167 37.11 3.57 63.46
N ALA A 1168 36.21 4.24 62.75
CA ALA A 1168 36.22 4.29 61.29
C ALA A 1168 37.52 4.88 60.73
N ALA A 1169 38.04 5.96 61.32
CA ALA A 1169 39.34 6.54 60.97
C ALA A 1169 40.47 5.52 61.15
N VAL A 1170 40.52 4.82 62.29
CA VAL A 1170 41.55 3.80 62.55
C VAL A 1170 41.46 2.63 61.58
N PHE A 1171 40.27 2.14 61.25
CA PHE A 1171 40.11 1.01 60.31
C PHE A 1171 40.52 1.39 58.89
N VAL A 1172 40.11 2.57 58.38
CA VAL A 1172 40.52 3.00 57.04
C VAL A 1172 42.01 3.35 57.00
N TYR A 1173 42.56 4.01 58.03
CA TYR A 1173 44.01 4.27 58.11
C TYR A 1173 44.81 2.96 58.13
N ARG A 1174 44.43 1.98 58.95
CA ARG A 1174 45.08 0.66 58.97
C ARG A 1174 44.93 -0.09 57.65
N ALA A 1175 43.80 0.02 56.96
CA ALA A 1175 43.65 -0.54 55.63
C ALA A 1175 44.64 0.11 54.65
N LEU A 1176 44.79 1.43 54.67
CA LEU A 1176 45.78 2.14 53.83
C LEU A 1176 47.24 1.82 54.17
N THR A 1177 47.56 1.59 55.46
CA THR A 1177 48.94 1.36 55.90
C THR A 1177 49.38 -0.10 55.81
N LYS A 1178 48.44 -1.06 55.97
CA LYS A 1178 48.72 -2.51 55.94
C LYS A 1178 48.56 -3.14 54.55
N THR A 1179 47.68 -2.60 53.70
CA THR A 1179 47.49 -3.12 52.33
C THR A 1179 48.36 -2.38 51.31
N GLU A 1180 48.75 -3.06 50.24
CA GLU A 1180 49.59 -2.49 49.19
C GLU A 1180 48.74 -1.79 48.13
N PRO A 1181 49.19 -0.68 47.52
CA PRO A 1181 48.59 -0.14 46.28
C PRO A 1181 48.45 -1.21 45.20
N GLY A 1182 47.45 -1.08 44.32
CA GLY A 1182 47.41 -1.88 43.09
C GLY A 1182 48.57 -1.51 42.15
N ASP A 1183 48.85 -2.40 41.20
CA ASP A 1183 49.79 -2.10 40.12
C ASP A 1183 49.08 -1.17 39.12
N GLU A 1184 49.60 0.05 38.91
CA GLU A 1184 49.16 0.98 37.84
C GLU A 1184 49.51 0.47 36.42
#